data_AF-A0A0S8BX72-F1
#
_entry.id   AF-A0A0S8BX72-F1
#
_cell.length_a   1.000
_cell.length_b   1.000
_cell.length_c   1.000
_cell.angle_alpha   90.00
_cell.angle_beta   90.00
_cell.angle_gamma   90.00
#
_symmetry.space_group_name_H-M   'P 1'
#
loop_
_entity.id
_entity.type
_entity.pdbx_description
1 polymer ?
#
loop_
_entity_poly.entity_id
_entity_poly.type
_entity_poly.pdbx_seq_one_letter_code
_entity_poly.pdbx_strand_id
1 'polypeptide(L)'
;MRLLFLCLVVSLFGASSVDAQTPQPKIGVAAVVDGPSPVFDQMISELGREIKTQVGDRFDVVFVDIGVPGDWTREGVKAQLNGAYADPKISVVFGLGHLTSREVAQRNNLPKPTILPLVVEAERQGLPRRGDVSGRRNLTYITEDFDVSREAERLHEVAGSQRVVVLAEQSEEVVLPSTTERKRLPVVFAEPSVEALLSAIPQTADGVVISSVRQLSIEDRVRLMSFITQKRLPNVAVNPDWLQQGAMMSIRSADNMPRRAQRAALNLDLILEGRPASEIHVEFEEREDLQINVDAALAIGVRPTFEVLIEAEIVGADAVDPASQVSMDGVMYEAVSNNLDLLVSEKFVEAGEEGVKVERGPLLPQGQLEVGAVLRDPDRVPPGAQIAERQASTFARASQSIYSEQAWTRFKSRRLLQEGREYGYFVDVLDVMLQAGVAYVAVLRATAQERIQRRNIRLTRDYLELARLRLEVGVANASELYRWQVQLADNQQSVVDARAVVEQTKIELNRVLNRPSEQAITPIDLPTDEHGLALAPEDPIAKYMNDPWSFEVLRDFMVQEGFRNSPEARQTEARKAAEERVKEGRGRQLWLPDFFVEGGVQHDFWRDGKGSTTPVIPGVPDGLFPEPDKFGWDVGLYLSIPVSRGGSGVAAMRESARLVERLEAVLDRVAQQIDTGVRTELYSAGAALMAVTLTRNAAEAARNNLELVTDLYRRGKVDIITLVDAQTQSLVSNLAASDAAYDYLLALLFVNREVGHYRNLDTLEAVQDFSRRLNEFVMAAERGESSAVPAP
;
A
#
# COMPACT_ATOMS: atom_id res chain seq x y z
N MET A 1 22.05 -52.64 -50.58
CA MET A 1 22.76 -51.48 -51.17
C MET A 1 22.35 -50.21 -50.43
N ARG A 2 23.21 -49.80 -49.50
CA ARG A 2 23.05 -48.66 -48.58
C ARG A 2 23.53 -47.34 -49.21
N LEU A 3 23.07 -47.02 -50.42
CA LEU A 3 23.47 -45.81 -51.15
C LEU A 3 22.30 -44.98 -51.70
N LEU A 4 21.05 -45.38 -51.42
CA LEU A 4 19.85 -44.70 -51.93
C LEU A 4 19.07 -43.90 -50.88
N PHE A 5 19.47 -43.93 -49.61
CA PHE A 5 18.82 -43.15 -48.54
C PHE A 5 19.57 -41.87 -48.16
N LEU A 6 20.74 -41.60 -48.77
CA LEU A 6 21.56 -40.42 -48.48
C LEU A 6 21.29 -39.24 -49.44
N CYS A 7 20.45 -39.41 -50.46
CA CYS A 7 20.18 -38.36 -51.46
C CYS A 7 18.86 -37.61 -51.28
N LEU A 8 18.04 -37.90 -50.25
CA LEU A 8 16.73 -37.25 -50.05
C LEU A 8 16.62 -36.37 -48.79
N VAL A 9 17.70 -36.20 -48.02
CA VAL A 9 17.68 -35.43 -46.75
C VAL A 9 18.55 -34.15 -46.80
N VAL A 10 19.26 -33.89 -47.90
CA VAL A 10 20.08 -32.66 -48.08
C VAL A 10 19.31 -31.55 -48.80
N SER A 11 18.06 -31.78 -49.23
CA SER A 11 17.25 -30.82 -49.99
C SER A 11 16.28 -29.96 -49.14
N LEU A 12 16.42 -29.93 -47.81
CA LEU A 12 15.50 -29.16 -46.92
C LEU A 12 16.18 -28.24 -45.91
N PHE A 13 17.51 -28.09 -45.94
CA PHE A 13 18.23 -27.09 -45.12
C PHE A 13 19.24 -26.35 -46.00
N GLY A 14 18.84 -25.20 -46.50
CA GLY A 14 19.71 -24.35 -47.32
C GLY A 14 19.00 -23.21 -48.05
N ALA A 15 17.87 -22.72 -47.55
CA ALA A 15 17.39 -21.39 -47.89
C ALA A 15 17.87 -20.44 -46.79
N SER A 16 19.18 -20.18 -46.78
CA SER A 16 19.69 -18.96 -46.15
C SER A 16 19.15 -17.82 -47.01
N SER A 17 18.07 -17.21 -46.56
CA SER A 17 17.66 -15.89 -47.04
C SER A 17 18.83 -14.95 -46.75
N VAL A 18 19.69 -14.79 -47.76
CA VAL A 18 20.56 -13.63 -47.86
C VAL A 18 19.61 -12.44 -47.86
N ASP A 19 19.55 -11.71 -46.74
CA ASP A 19 19.03 -10.37 -46.71
C ASP A 19 19.84 -9.56 -47.72
N ALA A 20 19.30 -9.46 -48.94
CA ALA A 20 19.66 -8.41 -49.84
C ALA A 20 19.07 -7.13 -49.24
N GLN A 21 19.78 -6.55 -48.25
CA GLN A 21 19.57 -5.16 -47.89
C GLN A 21 19.87 -4.35 -49.15
N THR A 22 18.81 -3.99 -49.87
CA THR A 22 18.86 -2.93 -50.89
C THR A 22 19.61 -1.76 -50.27
N PRO A 23 20.69 -1.24 -50.90
CA PRO A 23 21.44 -0.14 -50.33
C PRO A 23 20.49 1.02 -50.10
N GLN A 24 20.32 1.40 -48.82
CA GLN A 24 19.46 2.52 -48.45
C GLN A 24 19.94 3.78 -49.19
N PRO A 25 19.04 4.62 -49.73
CA PRO A 25 19.43 5.85 -50.38
C PRO A 25 20.14 6.75 -49.36
N LYS A 26 21.30 7.29 -49.75
CA LYS A 26 22.07 8.21 -48.90
C LYS A 26 21.44 9.59 -48.88
N ILE A 27 21.26 10.15 -47.70
CA ILE A 27 20.76 11.51 -47.51
C ILE A 27 21.76 12.29 -46.69
N GLY A 28 22.34 13.33 -47.27
CA GLY A 28 23.18 14.27 -46.53
C GLY A 28 22.34 15.33 -45.84
N VAL A 29 22.57 15.53 -44.56
CA VAL A 29 21.90 16.55 -43.73
C VAL A 29 22.96 17.49 -43.18
N ALA A 30 22.73 18.79 -43.24
CA ALA A 30 23.64 19.78 -42.69
C ALA A 30 22.93 20.75 -41.75
N ALA A 31 23.59 21.13 -40.66
CA ALA A 31 23.10 22.11 -39.70
C ALA A 31 23.82 23.45 -39.90
N VAL A 32 23.05 24.53 -40.06
CA VAL A 32 23.57 25.90 -40.14
C VAL A 32 23.37 26.59 -38.79
N VAL A 33 24.52 26.97 -38.25
CA VAL A 33 24.83 27.69 -37.00
C VAL A 33 24.71 29.21 -36.98
N ASP A 34 24.04 29.86 -36.02
CA ASP A 34 24.35 31.29 -35.73
C ASP A 34 25.81 31.44 -35.25
N GLY A 35 26.26 30.57 -34.35
CA GLY A 35 27.62 30.55 -33.78
C GLY A 35 27.82 29.40 -32.78
N PRO A 36 29.03 29.18 -32.24
CA PRO A 36 29.29 28.12 -31.27
C PRO A 36 28.43 28.31 -30.01
N SER A 37 27.65 27.29 -29.66
CA SER A 37 26.73 27.31 -28.52
C SER A 37 26.46 25.88 -28.03
N PRO A 38 26.63 25.58 -26.73
CA PRO A 38 26.27 24.29 -26.15
C PRO A 38 24.80 23.91 -26.40
N VAL A 39 23.90 24.89 -26.50
CA VAL A 39 22.47 24.68 -26.79
C VAL A 39 22.26 24.17 -28.23
N PHE A 40 23.00 24.72 -29.20
CA PHE A 40 22.93 24.25 -30.58
C PHE A 40 23.58 22.87 -30.72
N ASP A 41 24.68 22.62 -30.02
CA ASP A 41 25.34 21.31 -30.02
C ASP A 41 24.40 20.22 -29.46
N GLN A 42 23.72 20.51 -28.35
CA GLN A 42 22.71 19.62 -27.77
C GLN A 42 21.56 19.38 -28.76
N MET A 43 21.02 20.43 -29.36
CA MET A 43 19.90 20.33 -30.29
C MET A 43 20.27 19.55 -31.56
N ILE A 44 21.48 19.73 -32.10
CA ILE A 44 21.99 18.94 -33.23
C ILE A 44 22.13 17.47 -32.84
N SER A 45 22.61 17.18 -31.63
CA SER A 45 22.74 15.81 -31.11
C SER A 45 21.38 15.12 -30.95
N GLU A 46 20.41 15.81 -30.34
CA GLU A 46 19.03 15.32 -30.17
C GLU A 46 18.34 15.09 -31.51
N LEU A 47 18.41 16.09 -32.41
CA LEU A 47 17.90 15.99 -33.77
C LEU A 47 18.55 14.82 -34.53
N GLY A 48 19.86 14.63 -34.36
CA GLY A 48 20.59 13.53 -35.01
C GLY A 48 20.11 12.16 -34.57
N ARG A 49 19.88 11.99 -33.27
CA ARG A 49 19.32 10.76 -32.68
C ARG A 49 17.91 10.50 -33.22
N GLU A 50 17.09 11.53 -33.28
CA GLU A 50 15.68 11.41 -33.64
C GLU A 50 15.48 11.19 -35.14
N ILE A 51 16.28 11.85 -35.99
CA ILE A 51 16.33 11.56 -37.43
C ILE A 51 16.72 10.10 -37.66
N LYS A 52 17.77 9.61 -37.00
CA LYS A 52 18.21 8.22 -37.17
C LYS A 52 17.12 7.23 -36.75
N THR A 53 16.39 7.54 -35.68
CA THR A 53 15.28 6.71 -35.17
C THR A 53 14.10 6.72 -36.13
N GLN A 54 13.73 7.90 -36.66
CA GLN A 54 12.57 8.07 -37.53
C GLN A 54 12.79 7.48 -38.93
N VAL A 55 13.97 7.69 -39.54
CA VAL A 55 14.20 7.39 -40.97
C VAL A 55 15.30 6.37 -41.26
N GLY A 56 16.06 5.93 -40.25
CA GLY A 56 17.26 5.08 -40.41
C GLY A 56 17.02 3.68 -40.98
N ASP A 57 15.78 3.18 -40.97
CA ASP A 57 15.41 1.92 -41.64
C ASP A 57 15.32 2.06 -43.16
N ARG A 58 15.07 3.28 -43.65
CA ARG A 58 14.82 3.55 -45.07
C ARG A 58 15.99 4.27 -45.74
N PHE A 59 16.71 5.11 -44.99
CA PHE A 59 17.73 6.00 -45.54
C PHE A 59 19.03 5.95 -44.72
N ASP A 60 20.16 5.96 -45.42
CA ASP A 60 21.49 6.12 -44.80
C ASP A 60 21.77 7.61 -44.62
N VAL A 61 21.45 8.13 -43.43
CA VAL A 61 21.58 9.56 -43.10
C VAL A 61 23.02 9.90 -42.72
N VAL A 62 23.61 10.84 -43.46
CA VAL A 62 24.98 11.33 -43.23
C VAL A 62 24.92 12.79 -42.80
N PHE A 63 25.40 13.10 -41.60
CA PHE A 63 25.60 14.49 -41.17
C PHE A 63 26.85 15.06 -41.84
N VAL A 64 26.65 16.07 -42.69
CA VAL A 64 27.71 16.70 -43.48
C VAL A 64 28.13 18.00 -42.79
N ASP A 65 29.41 18.08 -42.42
CA ASP A 65 30.01 19.32 -41.89
C ASP A 65 30.20 20.33 -43.04
N ILE A 66 29.73 21.56 -42.81
CA ILE A 66 29.77 22.68 -43.77
C ILE A 66 31.18 23.31 -43.80
N GLY A 67 32.04 23.02 -42.82
CA GLY A 67 33.45 23.45 -42.78
C GLY A 67 33.66 24.94 -42.54
N VAL A 68 32.58 25.70 -42.30
CA VAL A 68 32.59 27.13 -41.94
C VAL A 68 31.87 27.26 -40.60
N PRO A 69 32.58 27.56 -39.49
CA PRO A 69 31.92 27.75 -38.20
C PRO A 69 31.08 29.03 -38.20
N GLY A 70 29.95 29.02 -37.50
CA GLY A 70 29.21 30.25 -37.22
C GLY A 70 30.03 31.19 -36.35
N ASP A 71 29.92 32.49 -36.61
CA ASP A 71 30.71 33.53 -35.94
C ASP A 71 29.81 34.59 -35.28
N TRP A 72 28.52 34.29 -35.10
CA TRP A 72 27.48 35.21 -34.62
C TRP A 72 27.27 36.44 -35.53
N THR A 73 27.71 36.38 -36.79
CA THR A 73 27.47 37.44 -37.79
C THR A 73 26.51 36.99 -38.88
N ARG A 74 25.83 37.97 -39.49
CA ARG A 74 24.93 37.72 -40.61
C ARG A 74 25.69 37.21 -41.83
N GLU A 75 26.86 37.78 -42.11
CA GLU A 75 27.74 37.40 -43.22
C GLU A 75 28.22 35.95 -43.08
N GLY A 76 28.59 35.52 -41.87
CA GLY A 76 28.99 34.14 -41.57
C GLY A 76 27.86 33.13 -41.78
N VAL A 77 26.65 33.43 -41.27
CA VAL A 77 25.44 32.62 -41.52
C VAL A 77 25.11 32.53 -43.02
N LYS A 78 25.22 33.66 -43.74
CA LYS A 78 24.98 33.71 -45.19
C LYS A 78 25.98 32.83 -45.96
N ALA A 79 27.25 32.83 -45.55
CA ALA A 79 28.29 31.99 -46.13
C ALA A 79 28.00 30.50 -45.88
N GLN A 80 27.64 30.11 -44.66
CA GLN A 80 27.24 28.74 -44.31
C GLN A 80 26.04 28.27 -45.14
N LEU A 81 24.96 29.06 -45.23
CA LEU A 81 23.80 28.72 -46.05
C LEU A 81 24.17 28.54 -47.53
N ASN A 82 25.03 29.41 -48.07
CA ASN A 82 25.48 29.28 -49.46
C ASN A 82 26.31 27.99 -49.67
N GLY A 83 27.18 27.64 -48.73
CA GLY A 83 27.93 26.38 -48.75
C GLY A 83 27.00 25.18 -48.71
N ALA A 84 26.05 25.17 -47.77
CA ALA A 84 25.08 24.09 -47.60
C ALA A 84 24.21 23.88 -48.85
N TYR A 85 23.78 24.97 -49.48
CA TYR A 85 22.98 24.91 -50.71
C TYR A 85 23.79 24.53 -51.96
N ALA A 86 25.09 24.83 -52.01
CA ALA A 86 25.94 24.51 -53.16
C ALA A 86 26.51 23.08 -53.14
N ASP A 87 26.70 22.47 -51.96
CA ASP A 87 27.31 21.13 -51.85
C ASP A 87 26.34 20.03 -52.32
N PRO A 88 26.63 19.27 -53.39
CA PRO A 88 25.74 18.22 -53.89
C PRO A 88 25.54 17.04 -52.90
N LYS A 89 26.38 16.90 -51.87
CA LYS A 89 26.21 15.87 -50.83
C LYS A 89 25.07 16.19 -49.87
N ILE A 90 24.75 17.47 -49.68
CA ILE A 90 23.71 17.92 -48.75
C ILE A 90 22.36 17.90 -49.49
N SER A 91 21.39 17.17 -48.96
CA SER A 91 20.03 17.06 -49.49
C SER A 91 19.02 17.93 -48.73
N VAL A 92 19.20 18.09 -47.41
CA VAL A 92 18.35 18.91 -46.54
C VAL A 92 19.21 19.77 -45.62
N VAL A 93 18.75 20.99 -45.34
CA VAL A 93 19.42 21.95 -44.46
C VAL A 93 18.57 22.22 -43.22
N PHE A 94 19.16 22.09 -42.02
CA PHE A 94 18.55 22.54 -40.77
C PHE A 94 19.14 23.90 -40.38
N GLY A 95 18.30 24.91 -40.20
CA GLY A 95 18.75 26.24 -39.77
C GLY A 95 18.47 26.48 -38.29
N LEU A 96 19.51 26.76 -37.51
CA LEU A 96 19.42 26.90 -36.06
C LEU A 96 19.87 28.29 -35.62
N GLY A 97 18.95 29.00 -34.99
CA GLY A 97 19.17 30.33 -34.44
C GLY A 97 18.44 31.44 -35.19
N HIS A 98 18.41 32.61 -34.55
CA HIS A 98 17.67 33.78 -35.01
C HIS A 98 18.31 34.48 -36.21
N LEU A 99 19.65 34.51 -36.33
CA LEU A 99 20.32 35.10 -37.50
C LEU A 99 20.09 34.21 -38.73
N THR A 100 20.16 32.90 -38.55
CA THR A 100 19.85 31.88 -39.55
C THR A 100 18.41 31.99 -40.03
N SER A 101 17.45 32.07 -39.10
CA SER A 101 16.03 32.24 -39.41
C SER A 101 15.76 33.51 -40.22
N ARG A 102 16.34 34.64 -39.81
CA ARG A 102 16.21 35.93 -40.53
C ARG A 102 16.86 35.90 -41.92
N GLU A 103 18.02 35.26 -42.09
CA GLU A 103 18.67 35.15 -43.39
C GLU A 103 17.89 34.23 -44.34
N VAL A 104 17.29 33.15 -43.82
CA VAL A 104 16.36 32.29 -44.60
C VAL A 104 15.08 33.05 -44.97
N ALA A 105 14.53 33.85 -44.06
CA ALA A 105 13.34 34.68 -44.31
C ALA A 105 13.51 35.65 -45.49
N GLN A 106 14.70 36.27 -45.60
CA GLN A 106 15.02 37.26 -46.64
C GLN A 106 15.35 36.66 -48.02
N ARG A 107 15.54 35.34 -48.13
CA ARG A 107 15.81 34.67 -49.41
C ARG A 107 14.50 34.38 -50.16
N ASN A 108 14.45 34.79 -51.42
CA ASN A 108 13.27 34.58 -52.27
C ASN A 108 13.09 33.11 -52.69
N ASN A 109 14.19 32.37 -52.88
CA ASN A 109 14.18 30.96 -53.27
C ASN A 109 15.16 30.15 -52.42
N LEU A 110 14.71 28.98 -51.96
CA LEU A 110 15.53 27.99 -51.27
C LEU A 110 15.73 26.79 -52.21
N PRO A 111 16.97 26.49 -52.65
CA PRO A 111 17.24 25.46 -53.66
C PRO A 111 17.08 24.03 -53.12
N LYS A 112 17.20 23.86 -51.80
CA LYS A 112 17.01 22.59 -51.09
C LYS A 112 15.99 22.77 -49.97
N PRO A 113 15.27 21.71 -49.55
CA PRO A 113 14.44 21.76 -48.36
C PRO A 113 15.22 22.27 -47.14
N THR A 114 14.66 23.27 -46.49
CA THR A 114 15.22 23.91 -45.30
C THR A 114 14.20 23.82 -44.18
N ILE A 115 14.62 23.23 -43.06
CA ILE A 115 13.82 23.06 -41.85
C ILE A 115 14.40 24.00 -40.79
N LEU A 116 13.57 24.87 -40.22
CA LEU A 116 13.97 25.70 -39.06
C LEU A 116 13.32 25.12 -37.80
N PRO A 117 14.01 24.24 -37.06
CA PRO A 117 13.39 23.49 -35.96
C PRO A 117 13.11 24.31 -34.69
N LEU A 118 13.59 25.56 -34.60
CA LEU A 118 13.25 26.46 -33.51
C LEU A 118 13.15 27.90 -34.05
N VAL A 119 11.92 28.40 -34.11
CA VAL A 119 11.63 29.79 -34.44
C VAL A 119 10.66 30.35 -33.40
N VAL A 120 11.05 31.44 -32.76
CA VAL A 120 10.17 32.17 -31.84
C VAL A 120 9.48 33.28 -32.63
N GLU A 121 8.15 33.32 -32.65
CA GLU A 121 7.37 34.35 -33.34
C GLU A 121 7.77 34.54 -34.82
N ALA A 122 7.63 33.49 -35.64
CA ALA A 122 8.11 33.45 -37.02
C ALA A 122 7.72 34.66 -37.89
N GLU A 123 6.49 35.16 -37.76
CA GLU A 123 6.02 36.32 -38.53
C GLU A 123 6.79 37.60 -38.22
N ARG A 124 7.15 37.82 -36.95
CA ARG A 124 7.98 38.97 -36.53
C ARG A 124 9.43 38.84 -37.00
N GLN A 125 9.90 37.62 -37.22
CA GLN A 125 11.19 37.36 -37.86
C GLN A 125 11.15 37.49 -39.39
N GLY A 126 9.98 37.77 -39.97
CA GLY A 126 9.79 37.98 -41.41
C GLY A 126 9.63 36.69 -42.22
N LEU A 127 9.39 35.55 -41.56
CA LEU A 127 9.13 34.29 -42.24
C LEU A 127 7.72 34.28 -42.86
N PRO A 128 7.55 33.66 -44.04
CA PRO A 128 6.27 33.61 -44.74
C PRO A 128 5.32 32.63 -44.03
N ARG A 129 4.05 33.01 -43.88
CA ARG A 129 2.99 32.16 -43.32
C ARG A 129 1.72 32.25 -44.17
N ARG A 130 1.08 31.11 -44.43
CA ARG A 130 -0.22 31.02 -45.10
C ARG A 130 -1.12 30.04 -44.35
N GLY A 131 -1.91 30.56 -43.42
CA GLY A 131 -2.65 29.71 -42.47
C GLY A 131 -1.66 29.02 -41.54
N ASP A 132 -1.73 27.70 -41.46
CA ASP A 132 -0.84 26.90 -40.61
C ASP A 132 0.37 26.31 -41.36
N VAL A 133 0.69 26.79 -42.57
CA VAL A 133 1.87 26.32 -43.30
C VAL A 133 2.77 27.49 -43.69
N SER A 134 4.04 27.21 -44.02
CA SER A 134 4.96 28.26 -44.50
C SER A 134 4.52 28.85 -45.85
N GLY A 135 3.88 28.03 -46.70
CA GLY A 135 3.51 28.39 -48.07
C GLY A 135 4.68 28.67 -49.03
N ARG A 136 5.94 28.62 -48.54
CA ARG A 136 7.15 28.87 -49.34
C ARG A 136 7.79 27.54 -49.73
N ARG A 137 8.03 27.36 -51.03
CA ARG A 137 8.69 26.15 -51.57
C ARG A 137 10.00 25.89 -50.83
N ASN A 138 10.22 24.63 -50.45
CA ASN A 138 11.42 24.17 -49.75
C ASN A 138 11.63 24.82 -48.37
N LEU A 139 10.62 25.43 -47.75
CA LEU A 139 10.71 25.93 -46.39
C LEU A 139 9.68 25.26 -45.51
N THR A 140 10.10 24.75 -44.36
CA THR A 140 9.22 24.51 -43.21
C THR A 140 9.94 24.99 -41.96
N TYR A 141 9.19 25.34 -40.93
CA TYR A 141 9.73 25.79 -39.67
C TYR A 141 8.79 25.37 -38.55
N ILE A 142 9.32 25.34 -37.34
CA ILE A 142 8.59 25.01 -36.12
C ILE A 142 8.53 26.32 -35.35
N THR A 143 7.38 26.98 -35.39
CA THR A 143 7.17 28.25 -34.70
C THR A 143 6.36 28.07 -33.44
N GLU A 144 6.75 28.82 -32.41
CA GLU A 144 5.93 29.01 -31.22
C GLU A 144 5.50 30.46 -31.06
N ASP A 145 4.34 30.63 -30.44
CA ASP A 145 3.88 31.90 -29.88
C ASP A 145 4.12 31.83 -28.37
N PHE A 146 5.17 32.50 -27.88
CA PHE A 146 5.48 32.50 -26.46
C PHE A 146 4.50 33.43 -25.71
N ASP A 147 3.66 32.86 -24.85
CA ASP A 147 2.64 33.60 -24.09
C ASP A 147 2.78 33.33 -22.59
N VAL A 148 3.27 34.32 -21.84
CA VAL A 148 3.44 34.26 -20.38
C VAL A 148 2.10 34.36 -19.63
N SER A 149 1.00 34.62 -20.37
CA SER A 149 -0.33 34.72 -19.78
C SER A 149 -0.84 33.38 -19.24
N ARG A 150 -0.36 32.26 -19.80
CA ARG A 150 -0.75 30.92 -19.38
C ARG A 150 -0.28 30.62 -17.94
N GLU A 151 0.92 31.05 -17.57
CA GLU A 151 1.43 30.93 -16.20
C GLU A 151 0.53 31.67 -15.21
N ALA A 152 0.11 32.90 -15.54
CA ALA A 152 -0.77 33.69 -14.68
C ALA A 152 -2.16 33.06 -14.54
N GLU A 153 -2.71 32.49 -15.61
CA GLU A 153 -3.99 31.75 -15.59
C GLU A 153 -3.91 30.52 -14.71
N ARG A 154 -2.84 29.73 -14.82
CA ARG A 154 -2.68 28.54 -13.98
C ARG A 154 -2.47 28.92 -12.52
N LEU A 155 -1.73 29.99 -12.25
CA LEU A 155 -1.56 30.49 -10.88
C LEU A 155 -2.90 30.97 -10.29
N HIS A 156 -3.77 31.56 -11.10
CA HIS A 156 -5.13 31.91 -10.70
C HIS A 156 -5.95 30.65 -10.36
N GLU A 157 -5.88 29.60 -11.18
CA GLU A 157 -6.62 28.36 -10.96
C GLU A 157 -6.16 27.63 -9.69
N VAL A 158 -4.85 27.53 -9.46
CA VAL A 158 -4.27 26.77 -8.34
C VAL A 158 -4.31 27.55 -7.02
N ALA A 159 -4.04 28.86 -7.05
CA ALA A 159 -3.87 29.68 -5.85
C ALA A 159 -4.92 30.80 -5.68
N GLY A 160 -5.80 31.01 -6.65
CA GLY A 160 -6.81 32.08 -6.62
C GLY A 160 -6.25 33.48 -6.85
N SER A 161 -4.98 33.62 -7.25
CA SER A 161 -4.32 34.92 -7.46
C SER A 161 -5.01 35.74 -8.55
N GLN A 162 -5.24 37.03 -8.31
CA GLN A 162 -5.98 37.93 -9.21
C GLN A 162 -5.08 39.05 -9.76
N ARG A 163 -4.12 39.50 -8.95
CA ARG A 163 -3.17 40.57 -9.25
C ARG A 163 -1.79 39.95 -9.40
N VAL A 164 -1.63 39.26 -10.52
CA VAL A 164 -0.39 38.58 -10.88
C VAL A 164 0.57 39.55 -11.56
N VAL A 165 1.84 39.54 -11.14
CA VAL A 165 2.92 40.34 -11.72
C VAL A 165 3.99 39.43 -12.31
N VAL A 166 4.53 39.77 -13.47
CA VAL A 166 5.68 39.07 -14.05
C VAL A 166 6.96 39.73 -13.55
N LEU A 167 7.76 38.98 -12.81
CA LEU A 167 9.07 39.38 -12.30
C LEU A 167 10.14 39.00 -13.33
N ALA A 168 10.86 40.00 -13.87
CA ALA A 168 11.85 39.82 -14.91
C ALA A 168 13.14 40.62 -14.67
N GLU A 169 14.23 40.20 -15.30
CA GLU A 169 15.50 40.92 -15.28
C GLU A 169 15.49 42.08 -16.30
N GLN A 170 16.23 43.15 -16.05
CA GLN A 170 16.36 44.30 -16.96
C GLN A 170 16.75 43.89 -18.40
N SER A 171 17.56 42.83 -18.55
CA SER A 171 17.99 42.32 -19.85
C SER A 171 16.85 41.77 -20.72
N GLU A 172 15.70 41.45 -20.11
CA GLU A 172 14.55 40.87 -20.79
C GLU A 172 13.53 41.93 -21.26
N GLU A 173 13.76 43.22 -20.95
CA GLU A 173 12.86 44.35 -21.27
C GLU A 173 12.60 44.51 -22.78
N VAL A 174 13.51 44.05 -23.62
CA VAL A 174 13.38 44.10 -25.08
C VAL A 174 12.45 43.00 -25.63
N VAL A 175 12.32 41.88 -24.92
CA VAL A 175 11.66 40.66 -25.44
C VAL A 175 10.30 40.44 -24.77
N LEU A 176 10.21 40.62 -23.45
CA LEU A 176 9.03 40.27 -22.66
C LEU A 176 7.75 41.09 -22.96
N PRO A 177 7.78 42.41 -23.22
CA PRO A 177 6.56 43.19 -23.47
C PRO A 177 5.71 42.59 -24.61
N SER A 178 6.41 42.04 -25.58
CA SER A 178 5.86 41.47 -26.79
C SER A 178 5.06 40.17 -26.55
N THR A 179 5.28 39.53 -25.39
CA THR A 179 4.68 38.25 -24.94
C THR A 179 3.60 38.45 -23.85
N THR A 180 3.49 39.66 -23.28
CA THR A 180 2.50 40.00 -22.23
C THR A 180 1.40 40.95 -22.72
N GLU A 181 1.56 41.52 -23.92
CA GLU A 181 0.62 42.46 -24.56
C GLU A 181 -0.79 41.89 -24.78
N ARG A 182 -0.92 40.58 -25.02
CA ARG A 182 -2.23 39.93 -25.29
C ARG A 182 -3.20 40.07 -24.12
N LYS A 183 -2.73 40.09 -22.87
CA LYS A 183 -3.56 40.24 -21.65
C LYS A 183 -3.21 41.42 -20.73
N ARG A 184 -2.24 42.27 -21.10
CA ARG A 184 -1.77 43.42 -20.28
C ARG A 184 -1.30 43.01 -18.87
N LEU A 185 -0.55 41.92 -18.78
CA LEU A 185 0.06 41.54 -17.50
C LEU A 185 1.11 42.59 -17.09
N PRO A 186 1.06 43.12 -15.85
CA PRO A 186 2.08 44.04 -15.37
C PRO A 186 3.42 43.30 -15.24
N VAL A 187 4.44 43.83 -15.91
CA VAL A 187 5.82 43.32 -15.84
C VAL A 187 6.64 44.29 -15.02
N VAL A 188 7.42 43.76 -14.08
CA VAL A 188 8.39 44.53 -13.31
C VAL A 188 9.80 44.06 -13.66
N PHE A 189 10.63 45.02 -14.09
CA PHE A 189 12.03 44.78 -14.43
C PHE A 189 12.92 45.28 -13.31
N ALA A 190 13.93 44.49 -12.94
CA ALA A 190 14.92 44.89 -11.94
C ALA A 190 16.34 44.40 -12.32
N GLU A 191 17.36 44.95 -11.66
CA GLU A 191 18.71 44.41 -11.72
C GLU A 191 18.76 42.98 -11.17
N PRO A 192 19.68 42.12 -11.66
CA PRO A 192 19.78 40.71 -11.29
C PRO A 192 20.40 40.50 -9.89
N SER A 193 19.75 41.04 -8.87
CA SER A 193 20.06 40.85 -7.45
C SER A 193 18.78 40.56 -6.65
N VAL A 194 18.90 39.80 -5.58
CA VAL A 194 17.76 39.39 -4.73
C VAL A 194 17.03 40.62 -4.18
N GLU A 195 17.77 41.61 -3.68
CA GLU A 195 17.23 42.81 -3.07
C GLU A 195 16.47 43.69 -4.07
N ALA A 196 16.99 43.84 -5.31
CA ALA A 196 16.34 44.61 -6.36
C ALA A 196 15.05 43.93 -6.84
N LEU A 197 15.09 42.61 -7.11
CA LEU A 197 13.93 41.84 -7.54
C LEU A 197 12.82 41.84 -6.49
N LEU A 198 13.15 41.65 -5.20
CA LEU A 198 12.16 41.70 -4.12
C LEU A 198 11.51 43.08 -3.94
N SER A 199 12.27 44.14 -4.17
CA SER A 199 11.79 45.53 -4.06
C SER A 199 10.92 45.93 -5.25
N ALA A 200 11.12 45.30 -6.41
CA ALA A 200 10.35 45.54 -7.62
C ALA A 200 8.94 44.93 -7.57
N ILE A 201 8.71 43.90 -6.76
CA ILE A 201 7.38 43.28 -6.59
C ILE A 201 6.45 44.28 -5.87
N PRO A 202 5.35 44.74 -6.50
CA PRO A 202 4.41 45.66 -5.87
C PRO A 202 3.75 45.04 -4.63
N GLN A 203 3.50 45.84 -3.59
CA GLN A 203 2.78 45.35 -2.39
C GLN A 203 1.33 44.92 -2.68
N THR A 204 0.77 45.33 -3.82
CA THR A 204 -0.57 44.94 -4.28
C THR A 204 -0.58 43.62 -5.04
N ALA A 205 0.56 43.01 -5.34
CA ALA A 205 0.60 41.71 -6.01
C ALA A 205 0.18 40.58 -5.05
N ASP A 206 -0.64 39.66 -5.53
CA ASP A 206 -1.04 38.44 -4.81
C ASP A 206 -0.66 37.15 -5.57
N GLY A 207 0.14 37.29 -6.62
CA GLY A 207 0.80 36.18 -7.32
C GLY A 207 1.96 36.70 -8.16
N VAL A 208 2.98 35.86 -8.38
CA VAL A 208 4.17 36.21 -9.17
C VAL A 208 4.45 35.15 -10.23
N VAL A 209 4.62 35.58 -11.47
CA VAL A 209 5.26 34.77 -12.51
C VAL A 209 6.75 35.09 -12.51
N ILE A 210 7.59 34.10 -12.28
CA ILE A 210 9.05 34.24 -12.36
C ILE A 210 9.43 33.94 -13.81
N SER A 211 9.98 34.93 -14.51
CA SER A 211 10.47 34.77 -15.89
C SER A 211 11.69 33.84 -15.96
N SER A 212 12.44 33.88 -17.06
CA SER A 212 13.62 33.03 -17.22
C SER A 212 14.76 33.37 -16.24
N VAL A 213 14.83 34.62 -15.74
CA VAL A 213 15.78 35.15 -14.72
C VAL A 213 17.11 34.40 -14.72
N ARG A 214 17.90 34.61 -15.78
CA ARG A 214 19.04 33.74 -16.11
C ARG A 214 20.35 34.16 -15.45
N GLN A 215 20.45 35.42 -15.00
CA GLN A 215 21.69 35.98 -14.48
C GLN A 215 21.90 35.73 -12.99
N LEU A 216 20.83 35.42 -12.23
CA LEU A 216 20.97 35.04 -10.82
C LEU A 216 21.67 33.67 -10.62
N SER A 217 22.56 33.62 -9.62
CA SER A 217 23.19 32.39 -9.14
C SER A 217 22.17 31.45 -8.47
N ILE A 218 22.42 30.13 -8.45
CA ILE A 218 21.51 29.16 -7.83
C ILE A 218 21.26 29.47 -6.34
N GLU A 219 22.30 29.89 -5.61
CA GLU A 219 22.20 30.27 -4.20
C GLU A 219 21.28 31.49 -4.00
N ASP A 220 21.41 32.50 -4.87
CA ASP A 220 20.55 33.68 -4.84
C ASP A 220 19.10 33.36 -5.23
N ARG A 221 18.86 32.41 -6.14
CA ARG A 221 17.50 31.94 -6.48
C ARG A 221 16.82 31.30 -5.28
N VAL A 222 17.50 30.40 -4.57
CA VAL A 222 16.98 29.78 -3.33
C VAL A 222 16.69 30.84 -2.27
N ARG A 223 17.58 31.83 -2.13
CA ARG A 223 17.39 32.95 -1.20
C ARG A 223 16.18 33.81 -1.57
N LEU A 224 16.02 34.15 -2.85
CA LEU A 224 14.84 34.85 -3.38
C LEU A 224 13.55 34.08 -3.09
N MET A 225 13.54 32.76 -3.35
CA MET A 225 12.37 31.92 -3.10
C MET A 225 12.02 31.80 -1.63
N SER A 226 13.02 31.76 -0.75
CA SER A 226 12.81 31.78 0.71
C SER A 226 12.10 33.06 1.15
N PHE A 227 12.48 34.22 0.61
CA PHE A 227 11.80 35.49 0.89
C PHE A 227 10.38 35.56 0.30
N ILE A 228 10.17 35.07 -0.92
CA ILE A 228 8.84 34.97 -1.55
C ILE A 228 7.92 34.07 -0.72
N THR A 229 8.43 32.94 -0.24
CA THR A 229 7.72 32.00 0.65
C THR A 229 7.38 32.65 1.99
N GLN A 230 8.32 33.38 2.60
CA GLN A 230 8.07 34.11 3.84
C GLN A 230 6.99 35.19 3.69
N LYS A 231 6.91 35.84 2.51
CA LYS A 231 5.85 36.78 2.16
C LYS A 231 4.52 36.10 1.81
N ARG A 232 4.44 34.77 1.81
CA ARG A 232 3.27 33.97 1.43
C ARG A 232 2.72 34.36 0.06
N LEU A 233 3.62 34.53 -0.91
CA LEU A 233 3.26 34.95 -2.26
C LEU A 233 3.27 33.73 -3.20
N PRO A 234 2.10 33.28 -3.69
CA PRO A 234 2.02 32.22 -4.69
C PRO A 234 2.84 32.59 -5.92
N ASN A 235 3.54 31.61 -6.48
CA ASN A 235 4.43 31.85 -7.61
C ASN A 235 4.43 30.70 -8.60
N VAL A 236 4.66 31.03 -9.86
CA VAL A 236 4.85 30.06 -10.94
C VAL A 236 6.11 30.45 -11.69
N ALA A 237 6.99 29.48 -11.90
CA ALA A 237 8.22 29.70 -12.66
C ALA A 237 8.08 29.21 -14.09
N VAL A 238 8.51 30.04 -15.04
CA VAL A 238 8.55 29.68 -16.47
C VAL A 238 9.51 28.50 -16.69
N ASN A 239 10.65 28.46 -15.98
CA ASN A 239 11.58 27.34 -16.05
C ASN A 239 11.35 26.38 -14.86
N PRO A 240 11.06 25.08 -15.08
CA PRO A 240 10.83 24.10 -14.02
C PRO A 240 12.02 23.89 -13.07
N ASP A 241 13.26 24.22 -13.46
CA ASP A 241 14.45 24.13 -12.57
C ASP A 241 14.29 24.89 -11.24
N TRP A 242 13.41 25.91 -11.23
CA TRP A 242 13.11 26.70 -10.03
C TRP A 242 12.32 25.93 -8.97
N LEU A 243 11.66 24.82 -9.31
CA LEU A 243 10.88 24.01 -8.35
C LEU A 243 11.76 23.43 -7.25
N GLN A 244 12.94 22.92 -7.62
CA GLN A 244 13.95 22.42 -6.67
C GLN A 244 14.57 23.56 -5.84
N GLN A 245 14.42 24.80 -6.30
CA GLN A 245 14.95 26.01 -5.65
C GLN A 245 13.89 26.69 -4.77
N GLY A 246 12.69 26.11 -4.65
CA GLY A 246 11.61 26.57 -3.77
C GLY A 246 10.46 27.29 -4.47
N ALA A 247 10.42 27.33 -5.81
CA ALA A 247 9.23 27.76 -6.53
C ALA A 247 8.06 26.80 -6.28
N MET A 248 6.84 27.36 -6.21
CA MET A 248 5.64 26.61 -5.88
C MET A 248 5.19 25.72 -7.03
N MET A 249 5.20 26.24 -8.26
CA MET A 249 4.76 25.47 -9.42
C MET A 249 5.47 25.90 -10.70
N SER A 250 5.43 25.03 -11.71
CA SER A 250 5.73 25.34 -13.10
C SER A 250 4.69 24.65 -13.97
N ILE A 251 4.44 25.18 -15.16
CA ILE A 251 3.58 24.53 -16.15
C ILE A 251 4.37 24.07 -17.37
N ARG A 252 5.68 24.33 -17.43
CA ARG A 252 6.47 24.01 -18.63
C ARG A 252 7.18 22.69 -18.45
N SER A 253 7.11 21.89 -19.51
CA SER A 253 7.82 20.62 -19.58
C SER A 253 9.29 20.83 -19.94
N ALA A 254 10.19 20.10 -19.26
CA ALA A 254 11.58 19.99 -19.68
C ALA A 254 11.72 19.28 -21.04
N ASP A 255 10.71 18.49 -21.45
CA ASP A 255 10.74 17.67 -22.65
C ASP A 255 10.39 18.44 -23.94
N ASN A 256 10.11 19.74 -23.85
CA ASN A 256 9.76 20.55 -25.03
C ASN A 256 10.88 20.61 -26.08
N MET A 257 12.16 20.59 -25.68
CA MET A 257 13.28 20.58 -26.63
C MET A 257 13.39 19.24 -27.41
N PRO A 258 13.42 18.08 -26.74
CA PRO A 258 13.28 16.77 -27.42
C PRO A 258 12.06 16.68 -28.35
N ARG A 259 10.89 17.20 -27.94
CA ARG A 259 9.68 17.24 -28.78
C ARG A 259 9.88 18.03 -30.07
N ARG A 260 10.62 19.14 -30.03
CA ARG A 260 10.96 19.91 -31.24
C ARG A 260 11.89 19.14 -32.16
N ALA A 261 12.89 18.45 -31.61
CA ALA A 261 13.77 17.57 -32.39
C ALA A 261 12.96 16.44 -33.07
N GLN A 262 11.99 15.86 -32.36
CA GLN A 262 11.06 14.86 -32.90
C GLN A 262 10.15 15.41 -34.00
N ARG A 263 9.55 16.57 -33.77
CA ARG A 263 8.77 17.27 -34.80
C ARG A 263 9.61 17.54 -36.04
N ALA A 264 10.86 17.96 -35.87
CA ALA A 264 11.77 18.25 -36.97
C ALA A 264 12.18 16.99 -37.76
N ALA A 265 12.39 15.86 -37.08
CA ALA A 265 12.63 14.57 -37.70
C ALA A 265 11.40 14.05 -38.46
N LEU A 266 10.20 14.20 -37.91
CA LEU A 266 8.94 13.88 -38.60
C LEU A 266 8.72 14.76 -39.84
N ASN A 267 9.02 16.05 -39.76
CA ASN A 267 8.97 16.95 -40.91
C ASN A 267 9.94 16.53 -42.01
N LEU A 268 11.17 16.13 -41.64
CA LEU A 268 12.13 15.56 -42.59
C LEU A 268 11.57 14.30 -43.24
N ASP A 269 11.05 13.37 -42.43
CA ASP A 269 10.50 12.10 -42.92
C ASP A 269 9.41 12.32 -43.98
N LEU A 270 8.46 13.22 -43.69
CA LEU A 270 7.42 13.64 -44.64
C LEU A 270 7.99 14.23 -45.94
N ILE A 271 9.02 15.06 -45.85
CA ILE A 271 9.69 15.63 -47.03
C ILE A 271 10.33 14.53 -47.89
N LEU A 272 10.95 13.54 -47.25
CA LEU A 272 11.58 12.41 -47.92
C LEU A 272 10.56 11.46 -48.56
N GLU A 273 9.34 11.38 -48.02
CA GLU A 273 8.19 10.70 -48.62
C GLU A 273 7.57 11.47 -49.80
N GLY A 274 8.04 12.69 -50.07
CA GLY A 274 7.60 13.51 -51.19
C GLY A 274 6.55 14.56 -50.83
N ARG A 275 6.23 14.76 -49.54
CA ARG A 275 5.36 15.86 -49.12
C ARG A 275 6.10 17.20 -49.28
N PRO A 276 5.52 18.20 -49.95
CA PRO A 276 6.16 19.50 -50.08
C PRO A 276 6.37 20.17 -48.71
N ALA A 277 7.59 20.64 -48.42
CA ALA A 277 7.90 21.34 -47.17
C ALA A 277 6.95 22.54 -46.93
N SER A 278 6.48 23.18 -48.00
CA SER A 278 5.53 24.31 -47.96
C SER A 278 4.14 23.98 -47.44
N GLU A 279 3.80 22.70 -47.33
CA GLU A 279 2.47 22.18 -46.93
C GLU A 279 2.51 21.44 -45.58
N ILE A 280 3.66 21.46 -44.92
CA ILE A 280 3.81 20.93 -43.57
C ILE A 280 3.44 22.01 -42.57
N HIS A 281 2.63 21.62 -41.60
CA HIS A 281 2.15 22.51 -40.55
C HIS A 281 3.30 23.05 -39.70
N VAL A 282 3.28 24.35 -39.42
CA VAL A 282 4.40 25.07 -38.79
C VAL A 282 4.18 25.43 -37.33
N GLU A 283 2.93 25.42 -36.84
CA GLU A 283 2.66 25.63 -35.42
C GLU A 283 3.21 24.48 -34.57
N PHE A 284 3.75 24.85 -33.41
CA PHE A 284 4.16 23.94 -32.37
C PHE A 284 3.54 24.40 -31.05
N GLU A 285 2.75 23.52 -30.45
CA GLU A 285 2.19 23.77 -29.13
C GLU A 285 3.11 23.17 -28.05
N GLU A 286 3.55 24.03 -27.12
CA GLU A 286 4.33 23.59 -25.98
C GLU A 286 3.49 22.65 -25.09
N ARG A 287 4.16 21.64 -24.56
CA ARG A 287 3.59 20.71 -23.60
C ARG A 287 3.54 21.46 -22.28
N GLU A 288 2.33 21.54 -21.75
CA GLU A 288 2.11 21.99 -20.40
C GLU A 288 2.10 20.78 -19.46
N ASP A 289 3.11 20.72 -18.60
CA ASP A 289 3.15 19.80 -17.48
C ASP A 289 3.02 20.62 -16.21
N LEU A 290 1.83 20.57 -15.60
CA LEU A 290 1.67 21.15 -14.27
C LEU A 290 2.56 20.36 -13.31
N GLN A 291 3.53 21.04 -12.71
CA GLN A 291 4.40 20.52 -11.67
C GLN A 291 4.20 21.36 -10.42
N ILE A 292 3.97 20.72 -9.28
CA ILE A 292 3.72 21.40 -8.01
C ILE A 292 4.72 20.91 -6.96
N ASN A 293 5.47 21.85 -6.39
CA ASN A 293 6.19 21.65 -5.15
C ASN A 293 5.19 21.79 -3.99
N VAL A 294 4.76 20.66 -3.43
CA VAL A 294 3.71 20.64 -2.40
C VAL A 294 4.19 21.28 -1.11
N ASP A 295 5.46 21.11 -0.74
CA ASP A 295 6.03 21.75 0.46
C ASP A 295 6.02 23.26 0.34
N ALA A 296 6.44 23.80 -0.81
CA ALA A 296 6.39 25.22 -1.10
C ALA A 296 4.95 25.74 -1.13
N ALA A 297 4.02 25.04 -1.79
CA ALA A 297 2.60 25.39 -1.79
C ALA A 297 2.03 25.46 -0.37
N LEU A 298 2.32 24.45 0.45
CA LEU A 298 1.85 24.38 1.84
C LEU A 298 2.43 25.50 2.70
N ALA A 299 3.73 25.80 2.55
CA ALA A 299 4.45 26.85 3.27
C ALA A 299 3.95 28.26 2.91
N ILE A 300 3.61 28.49 1.64
CA ILE A 300 2.99 29.73 1.16
C ILE A 300 1.54 29.86 1.67
N GLY A 301 0.87 28.74 1.96
CA GLY A 301 -0.53 28.71 2.42
C GLY A 301 -1.52 28.34 1.31
N VAL A 302 -1.05 27.93 0.14
CA VAL A 302 -1.87 27.41 -0.96
C VAL A 302 -2.24 25.96 -0.67
N ARG A 303 -3.48 25.59 -1.00
CA ARG A 303 -4.02 24.24 -0.82
C ARG A 303 -4.64 23.80 -2.15
N PRO A 304 -3.85 23.19 -3.05
CA PRO A 304 -4.36 22.74 -4.36
C PRO A 304 -5.53 21.76 -4.20
N THR A 305 -6.50 21.81 -5.12
CA THR A 305 -7.62 20.86 -5.14
C THR A 305 -7.14 19.46 -5.51
N PHE A 306 -7.95 18.43 -5.22
CA PHE A 306 -7.62 17.06 -5.63
C PHE A 306 -7.46 16.94 -7.14
N GLU A 307 -8.33 17.59 -7.92
CA GLU A 307 -8.24 17.66 -9.38
C GLU A 307 -6.87 18.16 -9.85
N VAL A 308 -6.40 19.27 -9.26
CA VAL A 308 -5.08 19.84 -9.54
C VAL A 308 -3.96 18.89 -9.12
N LEU A 309 -4.05 18.21 -7.97
CA LEU A 309 -3.02 17.28 -7.50
C LEU A 309 -2.93 15.98 -8.32
N ILE A 310 -4.04 15.55 -8.94
CA ILE A 310 -4.07 14.37 -9.83
C ILE A 310 -3.44 14.73 -11.18
N GLU A 311 -3.72 15.94 -11.67
CA GLU A 311 -3.11 16.43 -12.89
C GLU A 311 -1.61 16.69 -12.70
N ALA A 312 -1.23 17.29 -11.57
CA ALA A 312 0.13 17.72 -11.31
C ALA A 312 1.12 16.56 -11.13
N GLU A 313 2.33 16.74 -11.64
CA GLU A 313 3.50 16.04 -11.15
C GLU A 313 3.94 16.68 -9.83
N ILE A 314 4.07 15.85 -8.79
CA ILE A 314 4.37 16.31 -7.44
C ILE A 314 5.89 16.29 -7.23
N VAL A 315 6.45 17.42 -6.83
CA VAL A 315 7.87 17.58 -6.48
C VAL A 315 7.99 17.75 -4.96
N GLY A 316 8.91 17.01 -4.33
CA GLY A 316 9.28 17.20 -2.92
C GLY A 316 8.45 16.44 -1.87
N ALA A 317 7.42 15.68 -2.24
CA ALA A 317 6.53 15.01 -1.27
C ALA A 317 7.08 13.72 -0.61
N ASP A 318 8.35 13.35 -0.86
CA ASP A 318 8.92 12.05 -0.46
C ASP A 318 9.69 12.08 0.87
N ALA A 319 9.55 13.13 1.68
CA ALA A 319 10.12 13.15 3.03
C ALA A 319 9.31 12.21 3.96
N VAL A 320 9.59 10.91 3.90
CA VAL A 320 9.04 9.92 4.83
C VAL A 320 9.57 10.24 6.23
N ASP A 321 8.68 10.59 7.15
CA ASP A 321 9.02 10.73 8.56
C ASP A 321 9.51 9.36 9.07
N PRO A 322 10.79 9.22 9.49
CA PRO A 322 11.30 7.95 10.02
C PRO A 322 10.48 7.43 11.21
N ALA A 323 9.83 8.32 11.97
CA ALA A 323 8.95 7.93 13.07
C ALA A 323 7.64 7.28 12.63
N SER A 324 7.23 7.47 11.36
CA SER A 324 6.04 6.84 10.78
C SER A 324 6.30 5.47 10.16
N GLN A 325 7.58 5.07 10.01
CA GLN A 325 7.94 3.81 9.37
C GLN A 325 7.67 2.61 10.28
N VAL A 326 7.05 1.57 9.71
CA VAL A 326 6.73 0.34 10.46
C VAL A 326 7.08 -0.92 9.66
N SER A 327 7.71 -1.89 10.33
CA SER A 327 7.95 -3.22 9.79
C SER A 327 6.81 -4.18 10.14
N MET A 328 6.67 -5.29 9.40
CA MET A 328 5.62 -6.28 9.65
C MET A 328 5.72 -6.89 11.05
N ASP A 329 6.94 -7.25 11.47
CA ASP A 329 7.20 -7.78 12.81
C ASP A 329 6.84 -6.75 13.89
N GLY A 330 7.25 -5.49 13.71
CA GLY A 330 6.89 -4.41 14.62
C GLY A 330 5.39 -4.21 14.76
N VAL A 331 4.65 -4.28 13.64
CA VAL A 331 3.18 -4.19 13.61
C VAL A 331 2.53 -5.37 14.33
N MET A 332 3.01 -6.59 14.14
CA MET A 332 2.48 -7.76 14.85
C MET A 332 2.73 -7.67 16.36
N TYR A 333 3.94 -7.28 16.79
CA TYR A 333 4.24 -7.09 18.20
C TYR A 333 3.41 -5.98 18.83
N GLU A 334 3.25 -4.86 18.12
CA GLU A 334 2.45 -3.74 18.60
C GLU A 334 0.98 -4.12 18.74
N ALA A 335 0.41 -4.83 17.75
CA ALA A 335 -0.95 -5.34 17.82
C ALA A 335 -1.15 -6.21 19.07
N VAL A 336 -0.24 -7.16 19.32
CA VAL A 336 -0.33 -8.02 20.51
C VAL A 336 -0.29 -7.22 21.81
N SER A 337 0.49 -6.13 21.85
CA SER A 337 0.63 -5.31 23.06
C SER A 337 -0.53 -4.34 23.33
N ASN A 338 -1.21 -3.85 22.30
CA ASN A 338 -2.14 -2.72 22.41
C ASN A 338 -3.56 -3.01 21.93
N ASN A 339 -3.81 -4.15 21.28
CA ASN A 339 -5.12 -4.47 20.70
C ASN A 339 -6.20 -4.65 21.78
N LEU A 340 -7.37 -4.06 21.53
CA LEU A 340 -8.47 -4.05 22.48
C LEU A 340 -9.17 -5.41 22.63
N ASP A 341 -9.20 -6.24 21.58
CA ASP A 341 -9.79 -7.58 21.63
C ASP A 341 -8.94 -8.50 22.52
N LEU A 342 -7.60 -8.36 22.46
CA LEU A 342 -6.69 -9.07 23.38
C LEU A 342 -6.82 -8.58 24.81
N LEU A 343 -7.00 -7.28 25.05
CA LEU A 343 -7.29 -6.76 26.39
C LEU A 343 -8.60 -7.35 26.93
N VAL A 344 -9.64 -7.47 26.11
CA VAL A 344 -10.90 -8.12 26.51
C VAL A 344 -10.66 -9.60 26.85
N SER A 345 -9.88 -10.32 26.05
CA SER A 345 -9.55 -11.73 26.30
C SER A 345 -8.71 -11.91 27.57
N GLU A 346 -7.72 -11.04 27.82
CA GLU A 346 -6.92 -11.02 29.04
C GLU A 346 -7.83 -10.84 30.28
N LYS A 347 -8.74 -9.87 30.26
CA LYS A 347 -9.69 -9.66 31.37
C LYS A 347 -10.66 -10.83 31.55
N PHE A 348 -10.98 -11.55 30.49
CA PHE A 348 -11.76 -12.78 30.58
C PHE A 348 -10.98 -13.92 31.26
N VAL A 349 -9.67 -14.05 31.00
CA VAL A 349 -8.79 -15.00 31.70
C VAL A 349 -8.65 -14.64 33.18
N GLU A 350 -8.36 -13.37 33.51
CA GLU A 350 -8.27 -12.87 34.89
C GLU A 350 -9.56 -13.12 35.68
N ALA A 351 -10.72 -12.81 35.10
CA ALA A 351 -12.02 -13.07 35.73
C ALA A 351 -12.25 -14.59 35.96
N GLY A 352 -11.71 -15.42 35.07
CA GLY A 352 -11.72 -16.87 35.22
C GLY A 352 -10.92 -17.36 36.44
N GLU A 353 -9.77 -16.75 36.73
CA GLU A 353 -8.95 -17.05 37.91
C GLU A 353 -9.69 -16.73 39.22
N GLU A 354 -10.38 -15.59 39.26
CA GLU A 354 -11.27 -15.25 40.39
C GLU A 354 -12.40 -16.27 40.53
N GLY A 355 -12.95 -16.76 39.41
CA GLY A 355 -13.92 -17.85 39.40
C GLY A 355 -13.38 -19.15 40.03
N VAL A 356 -12.09 -19.46 39.91
CA VAL A 356 -11.46 -20.60 40.60
C VAL A 356 -11.45 -20.38 42.12
N LYS A 357 -11.18 -19.16 42.58
CA LYS A 357 -11.22 -18.80 44.01
C LYS A 357 -12.64 -18.88 44.59
N VAL A 358 -13.66 -18.48 43.81
CA VAL A 358 -15.07 -18.65 44.17
C VAL A 358 -15.41 -20.12 44.39
N GLU A 359 -15.02 -21.01 43.47
CA GLU A 359 -15.26 -22.46 43.62
C GLU A 359 -14.40 -23.12 44.71
N ARG A 360 -13.33 -22.46 45.16
CA ARG A 360 -12.56 -22.85 46.36
C ARG A 360 -13.28 -22.42 47.65
N GLY A 361 -14.14 -21.40 47.61
CA GLY A 361 -14.86 -20.85 48.75
C GLY A 361 -15.54 -21.88 49.65
N PRO A 362 -16.32 -22.85 49.11
CA PRO A 362 -16.96 -23.91 49.90
C PRO A 362 -16.00 -24.83 50.66
N LEU A 363 -14.69 -24.83 50.34
CA LEU A 363 -13.66 -25.57 51.06
C LEU A 363 -13.04 -24.77 52.23
N LEU A 364 -13.45 -23.52 52.42
CA LEU A 364 -12.98 -22.61 53.48
C LEU A 364 -14.08 -22.39 54.54
N PRO A 365 -13.74 -21.86 55.73
CA PRO A 365 -14.72 -21.60 56.75
C PRO A 365 -15.72 -20.55 56.27
N GLN A 366 -17.01 -20.87 56.38
CA GLN A 366 -18.12 -19.97 56.09
C GLN A 366 -18.71 -19.47 57.40
N GLY A 367 -19.01 -18.18 57.47
CA GLY A 367 -19.61 -17.56 58.65
C GLY A 367 -20.78 -16.68 58.25
N GLN A 368 -21.87 -16.76 59.01
CA GLN A 368 -23.07 -15.96 58.81
C GLN A 368 -23.54 -15.38 60.14
N LEU A 369 -23.93 -14.11 60.13
CA LEU A 369 -24.58 -13.43 61.23
C LEU A 369 -26.00 -13.08 60.80
N GLU A 370 -26.99 -13.60 61.50
CA GLU A 370 -28.40 -13.29 61.30
C GLU A 370 -28.94 -12.56 62.53
N VAL A 371 -29.67 -11.48 62.31
CA VAL A 371 -30.40 -10.76 63.37
C VAL A 371 -31.85 -10.73 62.95
N GLY A 372 -32.73 -11.29 63.78
CA GLY A 372 -34.13 -11.45 63.41
C GLY A 372 -35.06 -11.30 64.60
N ALA A 373 -36.29 -10.93 64.31
CA ALA A 373 -37.39 -10.94 65.28
C ALA A 373 -38.48 -11.90 64.79
N VAL A 374 -38.93 -12.77 65.68
CA VAL A 374 -40.01 -13.72 65.44
C VAL A 374 -41.19 -13.33 66.32
N LEU A 375 -42.35 -13.16 65.68
CA LEU A 375 -43.64 -13.04 66.35
C LEU A 375 -44.37 -14.38 66.20
N ARG A 376 -44.72 -14.99 67.32
CA ARG A 376 -45.42 -16.27 67.37
C ARG A 376 -46.84 -16.04 67.86
N ASP A 377 -47.76 -16.81 67.29
CA ASP A 377 -49.12 -16.88 67.77
C ASP A 377 -49.13 -17.30 69.26
N PRO A 378 -49.71 -16.50 70.17
CA PRO A 378 -49.76 -16.79 71.60
C PRO A 378 -50.41 -18.14 71.94
N ASP A 379 -51.27 -18.67 71.08
CA ASP A 379 -51.94 -19.98 71.28
C ASP A 379 -51.04 -21.16 70.94
N ARG A 380 -49.90 -20.90 70.27
CA ARG A 380 -48.86 -21.89 69.97
C ARG A 380 -47.72 -21.91 71.00
N VAL A 381 -47.80 -21.09 72.05
CA VAL A 381 -46.82 -21.09 73.16
C VAL A 381 -47.32 -22.05 74.25
N PRO A 382 -46.72 -23.24 74.43
CA PRO A 382 -47.20 -24.20 75.41
C PRO A 382 -47.11 -23.61 76.83
N PRO A 383 -48.12 -23.83 77.69
CA PRO A 383 -48.04 -23.46 79.10
C PRO A 383 -46.82 -24.09 79.77
N GLY A 384 -45.95 -23.26 80.35
CA GLY A 384 -44.71 -23.72 80.99
C GLY A 384 -43.49 -23.84 80.06
N ALA A 385 -43.65 -23.66 78.74
CA ALA A 385 -42.51 -23.56 77.84
C ALA A 385 -41.86 -22.18 77.92
N GLN A 386 -40.53 -22.13 77.97
CA GLN A 386 -39.73 -20.89 77.98
C GLN A 386 -39.46 -20.37 76.56
N ILE A 387 -40.49 -20.36 75.71
CA ILE A 387 -40.43 -19.84 74.34
C ILE A 387 -41.27 -18.56 74.29
N ALA A 388 -40.64 -17.42 74.03
CA ALA A 388 -41.32 -16.13 74.04
C ALA A 388 -42.23 -15.95 72.80
N GLU A 389 -43.41 -15.35 73.00
CA GLU A 389 -44.33 -14.88 71.96
C GLU A 389 -43.64 -13.92 71.00
N ARG A 390 -42.87 -12.98 71.54
CA ARG A 390 -42.06 -12.04 70.78
C ARG A 390 -40.61 -12.24 71.18
N GLN A 391 -39.77 -12.53 70.20
CA GLN A 391 -38.36 -12.82 70.43
C GLN A 391 -37.53 -12.15 69.35
N ALA A 392 -36.54 -11.34 69.73
CA ALA A 392 -35.49 -10.94 68.82
C ALA A 392 -34.15 -11.50 69.27
N SER A 393 -33.43 -12.07 68.32
CA SER A 393 -32.25 -12.87 68.54
C SER A 393 -31.20 -12.57 67.48
N THR A 394 -29.95 -12.64 67.93
CA THR A 394 -28.76 -12.63 67.08
C THR A 394 -28.24 -14.06 67.00
N PHE A 395 -28.05 -14.58 65.80
CA PHE A 395 -27.49 -15.90 65.52
C PHE A 395 -26.20 -15.73 64.72
N ALA A 396 -25.07 -16.20 65.23
CA ALA A 396 -23.85 -16.32 64.45
C ALA A 396 -23.54 -17.79 64.24
N ARG A 397 -23.42 -18.23 62.99
CA ARG A 397 -23.15 -19.62 62.61
C ARG A 397 -21.93 -19.70 61.73
N ALA A 398 -21.04 -20.64 62.02
CA ALA A 398 -19.91 -20.98 61.20
C ALA A 398 -19.99 -22.43 60.75
N SER A 399 -19.63 -22.70 59.50
CA SER A 399 -19.53 -24.05 58.94
C SER A 399 -18.24 -24.24 58.16
N GLN A 400 -17.65 -25.43 58.25
CA GLN A 400 -16.44 -25.81 57.52
C GLN A 400 -16.64 -27.21 56.96
N SER A 401 -16.58 -27.33 55.63
CA SER A 401 -16.48 -28.63 54.97
C SER A 401 -15.08 -29.20 55.19
N ILE A 402 -14.94 -30.32 55.89
CA ILE A 402 -13.65 -31.01 56.04
C ILE A 402 -13.38 -31.88 54.82
N TYR A 403 -14.42 -32.57 54.32
CA TYR A 403 -14.37 -33.30 53.07
C TYR A 403 -15.72 -33.24 52.37
N SER A 404 -15.72 -32.74 51.14
CA SER A 404 -16.84 -32.91 50.23
C SER A 404 -16.31 -33.19 48.83
N GLU A 405 -16.68 -34.34 48.27
CA GLU A 405 -16.27 -34.69 46.91
C GLU A 405 -16.88 -33.72 45.90
N GLN A 406 -18.08 -33.18 46.16
CA GLN A 406 -18.72 -32.18 45.30
C GLN A 406 -17.91 -30.89 45.24
N ALA A 407 -17.51 -30.34 46.40
CA ALA A 407 -16.72 -29.11 46.46
C ALA A 407 -15.34 -29.28 45.79
N TRP A 408 -14.65 -30.40 46.06
CA TRP A 408 -13.37 -30.72 45.41
C TRP A 408 -13.48 -30.94 43.90
N THR A 409 -14.58 -31.52 43.44
CA THR A 409 -14.83 -31.72 42.00
C THR A 409 -15.05 -30.39 41.30
N ARG A 410 -15.86 -29.50 41.88
CA ARG A 410 -16.10 -28.16 41.34
C ARG A 410 -14.82 -27.33 41.26
N PHE A 411 -14.05 -27.27 42.34
CA PHE A 411 -12.77 -26.56 42.37
C PHE A 411 -11.79 -27.08 41.30
N LYS A 412 -11.56 -28.41 41.24
CA LYS A 412 -10.59 -29.00 40.31
C LYS A 412 -11.03 -28.89 38.84
N SER A 413 -12.31 -29.15 38.55
CA SER A 413 -12.84 -28.98 37.18
C SER A 413 -12.80 -27.52 36.74
N ARG A 414 -13.13 -26.56 37.63
CA ARG A 414 -13.03 -25.13 37.32
C ARG A 414 -11.59 -24.70 37.04
N ARG A 415 -10.61 -25.24 37.75
CA ARG A 415 -9.18 -25.00 37.48
C ARG A 415 -8.75 -25.51 36.11
N LEU A 416 -9.17 -26.71 35.70
CA LEU A 416 -8.87 -27.24 34.37
C LEU A 416 -9.56 -26.42 33.26
N LEU A 417 -10.79 -25.94 33.51
CA LEU A 417 -11.45 -25.00 32.60
C LEU A 417 -10.73 -23.66 32.52
N GLN A 418 -10.02 -23.24 33.56
CA GLN A 418 -9.20 -22.02 33.55
C GLN A 418 -7.96 -22.19 32.67
N GLU A 419 -7.27 -23.32 32.78
CA GLU A 419 -6.16 -23.68 31.88
C GLU A 419 -6.61 -23.67 30.41
N GLY A 420 -7.83 -24.16 30.12
CA GLY A 420 -8.41 -24.04 28.78
C GLY A 420 -8.73 -22.60 28.33
N ARG A 421 -8.94 -21.65 29.25
CA ARG A 421 -9.09 -20.21 28.90
C ARG A 421 -7.75 -19.58 28.57
N GLU A 422 -6.68 -19.96 29.27
CA GLU A 422 -5.32 -19.51 28.97
C GLU A 422 -4.92 -19.92 27.54
N TYR A 423 -5.21 -21.17 27.13
CA TYR A 423 -5.05 -21.58 25.74
C TYR A 423 -5.97 -20.83 24.77
N GLY A 424 -7.19 -20.48 25.18
CA GLY A 424 -8.09 -19.63 24.40
C GLY A 424 -7.51 -18.24 24.12
N TYR A 425 -6.85 -17.64 25.10
CA TYR A 425 -6.14 -16.38 24.91
C TYR A 425 -5.02 -16.50 23.87
N PHE A 426 -4.27 -17.60 23.85
CA PHE A 426 -3.26 -17.83 22.82
C PHE A 426 -3.86 -17.99 21.41
N VAL A 427 -5.07 -18.56 21.26
CA VAL A 427 -5.80 -18.55 19.98
C VAL A 427 -6.05 -17.11 19.53
N ASP A 428 -6.58 -16.28 20.43
CA ASP A 428 -6.88 -14.87 20.13
C ASP A 428 -5.59 -14.09 19.77
N VAL A 429 -4.47 -14.36 20.43
CA VAL A 429 -3.16 -13.77 20.10
C VAL A 429 -2.74 -14.12 18.67
N LEU A 430 -2.85 -15.39 18.27
CA LEU A 430 -2.50 -15.82 16.92
C LEU A 430 -3.42 -15.20 15.86
N ASP A 431 -4.71 -15.03 16.17
CA ASP A 431 -5.69 -14.37 15.29
C ASP A 431 -5.40 -12.88 15.12
N VAL A 432 -5.07 -12.17 16.21
CA VAL A 432 -4.69 -10.75 16.15
C VAL A 432 -3.37 -10.54 15.40
N MET A 433 -2.39 -11.43 15.56
CA MET A 433 -1.17 -11.41 14.74
C MET A 433 -1.49 -11.58 13.24
N LEU A 434 -2.40 -12.50 12.89
CA LEU A 434 -2.83 -12.71 11.50
C LEU A 434 -3.50 -11.44 10.96
N GLN A 435 -4.44 -10.90 11.72
CA GLN A 435 -5.18 -9.70 11.35
C GLN A 435 -4.26 -8.50 11.13
N ALA A 436 -3.26 -8.32 11.99
CA ALA A 436 -2.25 -7.27 11.85
C ALA A 436 -1.39 -7.48 10.59
N GLY A 437 -0.94 -8.72 10.34
CA GLY A 437 -0.20 -9.07 9.13
C GLY A 437 -0.99 -8.87 7.85
N VAL A 438 -2.27 -9.26 7.83
CA VAL A 438 -3.18 -9.06 6.69
C VAL A 438 -3.40 -7.57 6.42
N ALA A 439 -3.67 -6.78 7.46
CA ALA A 439 -3.84 -5.34 7.32
C ALA A 439 -2.55 -4.66 6.83
N TYR A 440 -1.38 -5.10 7.30
CA TYR A 440 -0.09 -4.63 6.82
C TYR A 440 0.11 -4.88 5.32
N VAL A 441 -0.10 -6.12 4.87
CA VAL A 441 0.05 -6.49 3.45
C VAL A 441 -1.00 -5.80 2.58
N ALA A 442 -2.20 -5.53 3.09
CA ALA A 442 -3.21 -4.77 2.38
C ALA A 442 -2.75 -3.33 2.07
N VAL A 443 -2.08 -2.66 3.02
CA VAL A 443 -1.50 -1.32 2.78
C VAL A 443 -0.39 -1.38 1.73
N LEU A 444 0.51 -2.38 1.82
CA LEU A 444 1.58 -2.56 0.84
C LEU A 444 1.03 -2.77 -0.57
N ARG A 445 0.06 -3.68 -0.71
CA ARG A 445 -0.61 -3.97 -1.98
C ARG A 445 -1.27 -2.73 -2.57
N ALA A 446 -2.09 -2.03 -1.77
CA ALA A 446 -2.77 -0.81 -2.23
C ALA A 446 -1.77 0.25 -2.69
N THR A 447 -0.66 0.42 -1.96
CA THR A 447 0.40 1.40 -2.29
C THR A 447 1.12 1.02 -3.58
N ALA A 448 1.42 -0.26 -3.79
CA ALA A 448 2.02 -0.73 -5.03
C ALA A 448 1.09 -0.55 -6.24
N GLN A 449 -0.21 -0.82 -6.07
CA GLN A 449 -1.22 -0.60 -7.10
C GLN A 449 -1.36 0.89 -7.46
N GLU A 450 -1.44 1.79 -6.47
CA GLU A 450 -1.46 3.25 -6.68
C GLU A 450 -0.23 3.74 -7.45
N ARG A 451 0.96 3.23 -7.10
CA ARG A 451 2.20 3.53 -7.81
C ARG A 451 2.19 3.05 -9.27
N ILE A 452 1.66 1.85 -9.55
CA ILE A 452 1.52 1.32 -10.91
C ILE A 452 0.53 2.17 -11.72
N GLN A 453 -0.61 2.55 -11.13
CA GLN A 453 -1.62 3.38 -11.79
C GLN A 453 -1.08 4.79 -12.09
N ARG A 454 -0.29 5.39 -11.17
CA ARG A 454 0.39 6.67 -11.42
C ARG A 454 1.40 6.60 -12.56
N ARG A 455 2.16 5.50 -12.66
CA ARG A 455 3.03 5.24 -13.83
C ARG A 455 2.23 5.16 -15.13
N ASN A 456 1.07 4.50 -15.10
CA ASN A 456 0.20 4.38 -16.27
C ASN A 456 -0.37 5.74 -16.73
N ILE A 457 -0.71 6.64 -15.81
CA ILE A 457 -1.08 8.02 -16.18
C ILE A 457 0.05 8.72 -16.92
N ARG A 458 1.30 8.65 -16.42
CA ARG A 458 2.46 9.28 -17.09
C ARG A 458 2.60 8.78 -18.53
N LEU A 459 2.55 7.46 -18.70
CA LEU A 459 2.61 6.84 -20.02
C LEU A 459 1.47 7.31 -20.96
N THR A 460 0.26 7.46 -20.42
CA THR A 460 -0.91 7.94 -21.18
C THR A 460 -0.74 9.39 -21.62
N ARG A 461 -0.10 10.23 -20.80
CA ARG A 461 0.24 11.62 -21.17
C ARG A 461 1.23 11.64 -22.34
N ASP A 462 2.27 10.82 -22.26
CA ASP A 462 3.27 10.71 -23.34
C ASP A 462 2.62 10.25 -24.67
N TYR A 463 1.66 9.31 -24.60
CA TYR A 463 0.93 8.87 -25.80
C TYR A 463 -0.08 9.90 -26.32
N LEU A 464 -0.78 10.61 -25.43
CA LEU A 464 -1.65 11.73 -25.78
C LEU A 464 -0.87 12.80 -26.55
N GLU A 465 0.35 13.08 -26.12
CA GLU A 465 1.23 14.03 -26.81
C GLU A 465 1.74 13.53 -28.14
N LEU A 466 2.13 12.26 -28.22
CA LEU A 466 2.49 11.68 -29.51
C LEU A 466 1.32 11.79 -30.49
N ALA A 467 0.08 11.57 -30.04
CA ALA A 467 -1.10 11.79 -30.86
C ALA A 467 -1.32 13.26 -31.25
N ARG A 468 -1.07 14.22 -30.33
CA ARG A 468 -1.09 15.66 -30.65
C ARG A 468 -0.06 16.01 -31.72
N LEU A 469 1.19 15.59 -31.57
CA LEU A 469 2.26 15.84 -32.54
C LEU A 469 1.90 15.28 -33.92
N ARG A 470 1.32 14.07 -33.97
CA ARG A 470 0.85 13.46 -35.21
C ARG A 470 -0.34 14.21 -35.83
N LEU A 471 -1.26 14.73 -35.02
CA LEU A 471 -2.36 15.58 -35.50
C LEU A 471 -1.80 16.88 -36.08
N GLU A 472 -0.86 17.51 -35.37
CA GLU A 472 -0.20 18.75 -35.80
C GLU A 472 0.57 18.57 -37.11
N VAL A 473 1.22 17.43 -37.40
CA VAL A 473 1.87 17.23 -38.73
C VAL A 473 0.83 16.86 -39.81
N GLY A 474 -0.42 16.63 -39.43
CA GLY A 474 -1.51 16.20 -40.31
C GLY A 474 -1.46 14.72 -40.69
N VAL A 475 -0.88 13.85 -39.86
CA VAL A 475 -0.80 12.39 -40.08
C VAL A 475 -1.72 11.58 -39.15
N ALA A 476 -2.45 12.24 -38.26
CA ALA A 476 -3.46 11.65 -37.37
C ALA A 476 -4.77 12.46 -37.39
N ASN A 477 -5.85 11.84 -36.92
CA ASN A 477 -7.17 12.45 -36.84
C ASN A 477 -7.50 12.96 -35.42
N ALA A 478 -8.37 13.96 -35.31
CA ALA A 478 -8.85 14.46 -34.01
C ALA A 478 -9.52 13.37 -33.14
N SER A 479 -10.06 12.31 -33.74
CA SER A 479 -10.60 11.16 -33.00
C SER A 479 -9.55 10.44 -32.16
N GLU A 480 -8.29 10.39 -32.61
CA GLU A 480 -7.19 9.79 -31.84
C GLU A 480 -6.88 10.62 -30.59
N LEU A 481 -6.87 11.95 -30.74
CA LEU A 481 -6.71 12.89 -29.65
C LEU A 481 -7.82 12.71 -28.59
N TYR A 482 -9.09 12.70 -29.02
CA TYR A 482 -10.22 12.52 -28.10
C TYR A 482 -10.19 11.15 -27.40
N ARG A 483 -9.74 10.08 -28.08
CA ARG A 483 -9.61 8.77 -27.45
C ARG A 483 -8.54 8.76 -26.35
N TRP A 484 -7.40 9.40 -26.56
CA TRP A 484 -6.39 9.53 -25.51
C TRP A 484 -6.84 10.42 -24.35
N GLN A 485 -7.66 11.45 -24.62
CA GLN A 485 -8.26 12.27 -23.56
C GLN A 485 -9.23 11.46 -22.68
N VAL A 486 -10.05 10.59 -23.29
CA VAL A 486 -10.90 9.64 -22.56
C VAL A 486 -10.03 8.70 -21.72
N GLN A 487 -9.01 8.09 -22.32
CA GLN A 487 -8.11 7.18 -21.60
C GLN A 487 -7.39 7.86 -20.43
N LEU A 488 -6.99 9.13 -20.60
CA LEU A 488 -6.38 9.91 -19.52
C LEU A 488 -7.37 10.15 -18.38
N ALA A 489 -8.61 10.53 -18.67
CA ALA A 489 -9.64 10.71 -17.65
C ALA A 489 -9.95 9.41 -16.88
N ASP A 490 -10.06 8.28 -17.58
CA ASP A 490 -10.29 6.96 -16.97
C ASP A 490 -9.12 6.55 -16.05
N ASN A 491 -7.88 6.80 -16.51
CA ASN A 491 -6.69 6.50 -15.72
C ASN A 491 -6.56 7.45 -14.50
N GLN A 492 -6.96 8.72 -14.63
CA GLN A 492 -7.05 9.67 -13.52
C GLN A 492 -8.04 9.20 -12.45
N GLN A 493 -9.24 8.78 -12.86
CA GLN A 493 -10.21 8.19 -11.95
C GLN A 493 -9.63 6.96 -11.23
N SER A 494 -8.96 6.08 -11.96
CA SER A 494 -8.35 4.87 -11.38
C SER A 494 -7.30 5.18 -10.30
N VAL A 495 -6.53 6.26 -10.44
CA VAL A 495 -5.58 6.71 -9.41
C VAL A 495 -6.29 7.30 -8.19
N VAL A 496 -7.39 8.03 -8.36
CA VAL A 496 -8.20 8.53 -7.24
C VAL A 496 -8.73 7.38 -6.42
N ASP A 497 -9.30 6.38 -7.07
CA ASP A 497 -9.84 5.20 -6.42
C ASP A 497 -8.72 4.42 -5.70
N ALA A 498 -7.58 4.20 -6.35
CA ALA A 498 -6.43 3.53 -5.73
C ALA A 498 -5.92 4.28 -4.50
N ARG A 499 -5.84 5.61 -4.55
CA ARG A 499 -5.43 6.45 -3.41
C ARG A 499 -6.42 6.35 -2.25
N ALA A 500 -7.72 6.34 -2.53
CA ALA A 500 -8.73 6.15 -1.50
C ALA A 500 -8.57 4.78 -0.79
N VAL A 501 -8.27 3.73 -1.55
CA VAL A 501 -7.99 2.38 -1.00
C VAL A 501 -6.73 2.37 -0.14
N VAL A 502 -5.66 3.09 -0.53
CA VAL A 502 -4.45 3.26 0.31
C VAL A 502 -4.81 3.87 1.66
N GLU A 503 -5.59 4.95 1.68
CA GLU A 503 -5.95 5.60 2.94
C GLU A 503 -6.90 4.75 3.80
N GLN A 504 -7.86 4.06 3.18
CA GLN A 504 -8.75 3.12 3.89
C GLN A 504 -7.99 1.96 4.53
N THR A 505 -7.02 1.39 3.83
CA THR A 505 -6.19 0.28 4.37
C THR A 505 -5.28 0.76 5.50
N LYS A 506 -4.75 1.99 5.43
CA LYS A 506 -3.99 2.58 6.56
C LYS A 506 -4.87 2.81 7.79
N ILE A 507 -6.11 3.28 7.60
CA ILE A 507 -7.08 3.44 8.69
C ILE A 507 -7.38 2.10 9.36
N GLU A 508 -7.56 1.04 8.58
CA GLU A 508 -7.79 -0.31 9.11
C GLU A 508 -6.56 -0.84 9.86
N LEU A 509 -5.35 -0.61 9.34
CA LEU A 509 -4.12 -0.96 10.06
C LEU A 509 -4.02 -0.23 11.40
N ASN A 510 -4.29 1.08 11.44
CA ASN A 510 -4.32 1.85 12.69
C ASN A 510 -5.38 1.33 13.67
N ARG A 511 -6.55 0.90 13.18
CA ARG A 511 -7.59 0.29 14.03
C ARG A 511 -7.09 -0.98 14.71
N VAL A 512 -6.43 -1.88 13.98
CA VAL A 512 -5.87 -3.13 14.52
C VAL A 512 -4.79 -2.86 15.56
N LEU A 513 -3.99 -1.82 15.34
CA LEU A 513 -2.93 -1.35 16.24
C LEU A 513 -3.45 -0.51 17.43
N ASN A 514 -4.75 -0.23 17.50
CA ASN A 514 -5.34 0.69 18.48
C ASN A 514 -4.70 2.09 18.48
N ARG A 515 -4.38 2.60 17.28
CA ARG A 515 -3.91 3.97 17.04
C ARG A 515 -5.08 4.87 16.59
N PRO A 516 -4.97 6.20 16.73
CA PRO A 516 -5.86 7.13 16.04
C PRO A 516 -5.97 6.80 14.54
N SER A 517 -7.20 6.77 14.01
CA SER A 517 -7.49 6.24 12.66
C SER A 517 -6.65 6.87 11.55
N GLU A 518 -6.43 8.18 11.60
CA GLU A 518 -5.68 8.93 10.58
C GLU A 518 -4.22 9.23 10.98
N GLN A 519 -3.69 8.55 12.00
CA GLN A 519 -2.28 8.69 12.34
C GLN A 519 -1.42 8.25 11.15
N ALA A 520 -0.42 9.04 10.77
CA ALA A 520 0.49 8.72 9.68
C ALA A 520 1.22 7.40 9.97
N ILE A 521 1.18 6.49 9.00
CA ILE A 521 1.81 5.18 9.05
C ILE A 521 2.33 4.82 7.66
N THR A 522 3.60 4.43 7.59
CA THR A 522 4.31 4.13 6.35
C THR A 522 4.96 2.75 6.46
N PRO A 523 4.25 1.67 6.07
CA PRO A 523 4.83 0.34 6.04
C PRO A 523 6.08 0.25 5.15
N ILE A 524 7.09 -0.48 5.61
CA ILE A 524 8.27 -0.84 4.83
C ILE A 524 7.87 -1.85 3.76
N ASP A 525 7.98 -1.45 2.49
CA ASP A 525 7.57 -2.30 1.35
C ASP A 525 8.57 -3.43 1.09
N LEU A 526 8.12 -4.43 0.32
CA LEU A 526 8.96 -5.49 -0.19
C LEU A 526 10.02 -4.92 -1.14
N PRO A 527 11.22 -5.52 -1.20
CA PRO A 527 12.21 -5.18 -2.21
C PRO A 527 11.60 -5.25 -3.61
N THR A 528 11.90 -4.27 -4.46
CA THR A 528 11.43 -4.26 -5.85
C THR A 528 12.55 -4.54 -6.83
N ASP A 529 12.20 -5.09 -7.99
CA ASP A 529 13.13 -5.20 -9.13
C ASP A 529 13.40 -3.83 -9.79
N GLU A 530 14.21 -3.83 -10.85
CA GLU A 530 14.57 -2.65 -11.65
C GLU A 530 13.37 -1.93 -12.29
N HIS A 531 12.23 -2.62 -12.41
CA HIS A 531 10.99 -2.08 -12.95
C HIS A 531 10.00 -1.69 -11.85
N GLY A 532 10.39 -1.84 -10.58
CA GLY A 532 9.59 -1.51 -9.43
C GLY A 532 8.48 -2.51 -9.13
N LEU A 533 8.56 -3.77 -9.59
CA LEU A 533 7.66 -4.85 -9.18
C LEU A 533 8.18 -5.52 -7.91
N ALA A 534 7.28 -5.86 -6.98
CA ALA A 534 7.65 -6.50 -5.73
C ALA A 534 8.27 -7.89 -5.96
N LEU A 535 9.31 -8.20 -5.17
CA LEU A 535 9.93 -9.52 -5.11
C LEU A 535 9.24 -10.34 -4.01
N ALA A 536 8.97 -11.62 -4.30
CA ALA A 536 8.45 -12.53 -3.30
C ALA A 536 9.47 -12.72 -2.16
N PRO A 537 9.02 -12.77 -0.90
CA PRO A 537 9.89 -13.05 0.25
C PRO A 537 10.52 -14.45 0.13
N GLU A 538 11.76 -14.58 0.58
CA GLU A 538 12.41 -15.90 0.72
C GLU A 538 11.86 -16.62 1.96
N ASP A 539 11.42 -17.87 1.80
CA ASP A 539 11.02 -18.75 2.92
C ASP A 539 11.74 -20.11 2.81
N PRO A 540 12.33 -20.65 3.89
CA PRO A 540 12.99 -21.96 3.90
C PRO A 540 12.13 -23.12 3.37
N ILE A 541 10.79 -23.02 3.46
CA ILE A 541 9.89 -24.07 2.97
C ILE A 541 9.64 -24.00 1.46
N ALA A 542 9.91 -22.86 0.82
CA ALA A 542 9.62 -22.63 -0.59
C ALA A 542 10.29 -23.66 -1.51
N LYS A 543 11.51 -24.10 -1.17
CA LYS A 543 12.25 -25.12 -1.94
C LYS A 543 11.51 -26.47 -2.03
N TYR A 544 10.69 -26.80 -1.03
CA TYR A 544 9.92 -28.04 -0.99
C TYR A 544 8.55 -27.92 -1.67
N MET A 545 8.15 -26.72 -2.11
CA MET A 545 6.85 -26.50 -2.78
C MET A 545 6.91 -26.68 -4.32
N ASN A 546 8.12 -26.81 -4.88
CA ASN A 546 8.33 -26.79 -6.33
C ASN A 546 8.07 -28.14 -7.03
N ASP A 547 8.07 -29.25 -6.30
CA ASP A 547 7.77 -30.57 -6.85
C ASP A 547 6.73 -31.33 -5.99
N PRO A 548 5.89 -32.18 -6.60
CA PRO A 548 4.80 -32.83 -5.87
C PRO A 548 5.25 -33.73 -4.71
N TRP A 549 6.43 -34.35 -4.80
CA TRP A 549 6.89 -35.34 -3.82
C TRP A 549 7.48 -34.65 -2.58
N SER A 550 8.38 -33.68 -2.76
CA SER A 550 8.88 -32.84 -1.67
C SER A 550 7.74 -32.10 -0.98
N PHE A 551 6.73 -31.70 -1.74
CA PHE A 551 5.59 -30.95 -1.22
C PHE A 551 4.64 -31.81 -0.40
N GLU A 552 4.50 -33.11 -0.71
CA GLU A 552 3.81 -34.07 0.14
C GLU A 552 4.52 -34.22 1.50
N VAL A 553 5.84 -34.40 1.49
CA VAL A 553 6.65 -34.52 2.72
C VAL A 553 6.57 -33.26 3.57
N LEU A 554 6.65 -32.07 2.95
CA LEU A 554 6.47 -30.80 3.66
C LEU A 554 5.10 -30.74 4.33
N ARG A 555 4.01 -31.05 3.61
CA ARG A 555 2.66 -30.98 4.16
C ARG A 555 2.50 -31.92 5.36
N ASP A 556 3.00 -33.14 5.28
CA ASP A 556 2.91 -34.09 6.39
C ASP A 556 3.68 -33.61 7.62
N PHE A 557 4.87 -33.03 7.43
CA PHE A 557 5.63 -32.40 8.51
C PHE A 557 4.87 -31.23 9.14
N MET A 558 4.34 -30.33 8.31
CA MET A 558 3.64 -29.13 8.79
C MET A 558 2.33 -29.46 9.53
N VAL A 559 1.65 -30.57 9.19
CA VAL A 559 0.49 -31.05 9.95
C VAL A 559 0.90 -31.52 11.35
N GLN A 560 2.04 -32.22 11.47
CA GLN A 560 2.56 -32.63 12.78
C GLN A 560 2.94 -31.42 13.63
N GLU A 561 3.55 -30.41 13.02
CA GLU A 561 3.84 -29.14 13.69
C GLU A 561 2.58 -28.39 14.11
N GLY A 562 1.57 -28.32 13.24
CA GLY A 562 0.30 -27.67 13.56
C GLY A 562 -0.38 -28.31 14.76
N PHE A 563 -0.40 -29.64 14.83
CA PHE A 563 -0.99 -30.33 15.97
C PHE A 563 -0.19 -30.13 17.27
N ARG A 564 1.15 -30.17 17.19
CA ARG A 564 2.05 -29.91 18.33
C ARG A 564 1.87 -28.50 18.92
N ASN A 565 1.68 -27.51 18.07
CA ASN A 565 1.60 -26.11 18.47
C ASN A 565 0.17 -25.62 18.71
N SER A 566 -0.87 -26.41 18.40
CA SER A 566 -2.27 -25.94 18.42
C SER A 566 -2.79 -25.63 19.84
N PRO A 567 -3.06 -24.35 20.17
CA PRO A 567 -3.76 -24.01 21.40
C PRO A 567 -5.23 -24.47 21.40
N GLU A 568 -5.88 -24.61 20.24
CA GLU A 568 -7.26 -25.11 20.12
C GLU A 568 -7.38 -26.58 20.56
N ALA A 569 -6.40 -27.41 20.21
CA ALA A 569 -6.29 -28.78 20.69
C ALA A 569 -6.11 -28.82 22.21
N ARG A 570 -5.17 -28.03 22.76
CA ARG A 570 -4.92 -27.92 24.21
C ARG A 570 -6.12 -27.42 24.99
N GLN A 571 -6.84 -26.43 24.47
CA GLN A 571 -8.09 -25.95 25.06
C GLN A 571 -9.14 -27.07 25.14
N THR A 572 -9.25 -27.90 24.10
CA THR A 572 -10.20 -29.01 24.07
C THR A 572 -9.79 -30.13 25.02
N GLU A 573 -8.49 -30.43 25.11
CA GLU A 573 -7.93 -31.37 26.09
C GLU A 573 -8.22 -30.94 27.52
N ALA A 574 -8.00 -29.66 27.85
CA ALA A 574 -8.29 -29.11 29.18
C ALA A 574 -9.80 -29.22 29.53
N ARG A 575 -10.69 -28.98 28.55
CA ARG A 575 -12.14 -29.20 28.71
C ARG A 575 -12.48 -30.67 28.93
N LYS A 576 -11.85 -31.60 28.19
CA LYS A 576 -12.02 -33.05 28.37
C LYS A 576 -11.58 -33.47 29.77
N ALA A 577 -10.40 -33.05 30.22
CA ALA A 577 -9.89 -33.33 31.55
C ALA A 577 -10.81 -32.79 32.66
N ALA A 578 -11.40 -31.59 32.46
CA ALA A 578 -12.36 -31.03 33.40
C ALA A 578 -13.63 -31.90 33.53
N GLU A 579 -14.19 -32.37 32.40
CA GLU A 579 -15.38 -33.23 32.41
C GLU A 579 -15.07 -34.64 32.93
N GLU A 580 -13.88 -35.18 32.66
CA GLU A 580 -13.39 -36.43 33.27
C GLU A 580 -13.34 -36.31 34.80
N ARG A 581 -12.83 -35.18 35.31
CA ARG A 581 -12.84 -34.90 36.75
C ARG A 581 -14.26 -34.83 37.32
N VAL A 582 -15.23 -34.29 36.57
CA VAL A 582 -16.65 -34.27 36.94
C VAL A 582 -17.23 -35.68 36.97
N LYS A 583 -16.99 -36.50 35.95
CA LYS A 583 -17.40 -37.91 35.88
C LYS A 583 -16.89 -38.70 37.09
N GLU A 584 -15.60 -38.59 37.41
CA GLU A 584 -15.01 -39.24 38.59
C GLU A 584 -15.66 -38.78 39.89
N GLY A 585 -15.87 -37.47 40.03
CA GLY A 585 -16.52 -36.87 41.19
C GLY A 585 -17.93 -37.38 41.40
N ARG A 586 -18.73 -37.43 40.32
CA ARG A 586 -20.10 -38.00 40.34
C ARG A 586 -20.09 -39.48 40.74
N GLY A 587 -19.11 -40.26 40.26
CA GLY A 587 -18.94 -41.66 40.66
C GLY A 587 -18.63 -41.81 42.15
N ARG A 588 -17.68 -41.03 42.67
CA ARG A 588 -17.30 -41.04 44.09
C ARG A 588 -18.43 -40.57 45.02
N GLN A 589 -19.24 -39.60 44.60
CA GLN A 589 -20.42 -39.12 45.36
C GLN A 589 -21.53 -40.16 45.54
N LEU A 590 -21.47 -41.30 44.84
CA LEU A 590 -22.46 -42.38 45.01
C LEU A 590 -22.32 -43.08 46.36
N TRP A 591 -21.13 -43.08 46.95
CA TRP A 591 -20.84 -43.82 48.19
C TRP A 591 -19.98 -43.07 49.20
N LEU A 592 -19.25 -42.02 48.81
CA LEU A 592 -18.46 -41.23 49.75
C LEU A 592 -19.36 -40.24 50.53
N PRO A 593 -19.22 -40.17 51.87
CA PRO A 593 -19.88 -39.15 52.67
C PRO A 593 -19.33 -37.75 52.41
N ASP A 594 -20.15 -36.75 52.70
CA ASP A 594 -19.67 -35.42 53.05
C ASP A 594 -19.44 -35.34 54.57
N PHE A 595 -18.32 -34.73 54.98
CA PHE A 595 -17.95 -34.51 56.38
C PHE A 595 -17.77 -33.01 56.63
N PHE A 596 -18.52 -32.45 57.56
CA PHE A 596 -18.49 -31.02 57.88
C PHE A 596 -18.63 -30.76 59.38
N VAL A 597 -18.05 -29.65 59.81
CA VAL A 597 -18.18 -29.11 61.17
C VAL A 597 -19.07 -27.88 61.09
N GLU A 598 -20.04 -27.77 61.97
CA GLU A 598 -20.87 -26.58 62.10
C GLU A 598 -20.95 -26.21 63.58
N GLY A 599 -20.91 -24.92 63.86
CA GLY A 599 -21.12 -24.42 65.21
C GLY A 599 -21.74 -23.04 65.17
N GLY A 600 -22.49 -22.71 66.21
CA GLY A 600 -23.17 -21.44 66.31
C GLY A 600 -23.24 -20.91 67.72
N VAL A 601 -23.49 -19.61 67.81
CA VAL A 601 -23.88 -18.92 69.03
C VAL A 601 -25.19 -18.18 68.78
N GLN A 602 -26.10 -18.21 69.74
CA GLN A 602 -27.36 -17.50 69.71
C GLN A 602 -27.44 -16.59 70.94
N HIS A 603 -27.88 -15.34 70.75
CA HIS A 603 -28.20 -14.42 71.83
C HIS A 603 -29.59 -13.82 71.69
N ASP A 604 -30.47 -14.09 72.64
CA ASP A 604 -31.81 -13.51 72.73
C ASP A 604 -31.76 -12.15 73.44
N PHE A 605 -31.61 -11.06 72.68
CA PHE A 605 -31.48 -9.71 73.23
C PHE A 605 -32.83 -9.05 73.57
N TRP A 606 -33.95 -9.53 73.00
CA TRP A 606 -35.30 -9.06 73.34
C TRP A 606 -36.29 -10.22 73.43
N ARG A 607 -37.07 -10.25 74.51
CA ARG A 607 -38.11 -11.26 74.77
C ARG A 607 -39.31 -10.59 75.44
N ASP A 608 -40.51 -10.82 74.93
CA ASP A 608 -41.75 -10.22 75.42
C ASP A 608 -42.98 -11.13 75.15
N GLY A 609 -44.09 -10.89 75.83
CA GLY A 609 -45.34 -11.64 75.72
C GLY A 609 -45.33 -12.99 76.46
N LYS A 610 -46.28 -13.89 76.12
CA LYS A 610 -46.39 -15.21 76.78
C LYS A 610 -45.09 -16.01 76.65
N GLY A 611 -44.67 -16.73 77.70
CA GLY A 611 -43.47 -17.58 77.70
C GLY A 611 -42.12 -16.83 77.75
N SER A 612 -42.13 -15.51 77.98
CA SER A 612 -40.92 -14.69 78.12
C SER A 612 -40.26 -14.77 79.50
N THR A 613 -41.00 -15.18 80.54
CA THR A 613 -40.56 -15.24 81.94
C THR A 613 -40.66 -16.67 82.51
N THR A 614 -40.01 -16.91 83.64
CA THR A 614 -40.07 -18.18 84.36
C THR A 614 -41.52 -18.51 84.74
N PRO A 615 -42.03 -19.72 84.43
CA PRO A 615 -43.40 -20.10 84.78
C PRO A 615 -43.62 -20.06 86.30
N VAL A 616 -44.63 -19.31 86.74
CA VAL A 616 -45.05 -19.28 88.15
C VAL A 616 -46.14 -20.33 88.34
N ILE A 617 -45.83 -21.42 89.06
CA ILE A 617 -46.80 -22.47 89.39
C ILE A 617 -47.29 -22.28 90.84
N PRO A 618 -48.60 -22.10 91.06
CA PRO A 618 -49.14 -21.98 92.42
C PRO A 618 -48.78 -23.18 93.30
N GLY A 619 -48.20 -22.93 94.48
CA GLY A 619 -47.81 -23.97 95.43
C GLY A 619 -46.40 -24.54 95.25
N VAL A 620 -45.64 -24.08 94.24
CA VAL A 620 -44.23 -24.42 94.01
C VAL A 620 -43.34 -23.23 94.40
N PRO A 621 -42.22 -23.43 95.11
CA PRO A 621 -41.31 -22.33 95.47
C PRO A 621 -40.72 -21.64 94.23
N ASP A 622 -40.61 -20.30 94.28
CA ASP A 622 -39.90 -19.52 93.28
C ASP A 622 -38.44 -20.00 93.15
N GLY A 623 -37.95 -20.14 91.91
CA GLY A 623 -36.61 -20.62 91.61
C GLY A 623 -36.49 -22.13 91.33
N LEU A 624 -37.60 -22.88 91.33
CA LEU A 624 -37.59 -24.30 90.91
C LEU A 624 -37.29 -24.48 89.41
N PHE A 625 -37.60 -23.48 88.59
CA PHE A 625 -37.29 -23.45 87.16
C PHE A 625 -36.18 -22.42 86.90
N PRO A 626 -35.14 -22.78 86.13
CA PRO A 626 -34.06 -21.85 85.80
C PRO A 626 -34.61 -20.69 84.96
N GLU A 627 -34.01 -19.50 85.09
CA GLU A 627 -34.31 -18.41 84.17
C GLU A 627 -33.99 -18.82 82.74
N PRO A 628 -34.79 -18.38 81.74
CA PRO A 628 -34.49 -18.68 80.34
C PRO A 628 -33.10 -18.15 79.98
N ASP A 629 -32.19 -19.06 79.63
CA ASP A 629 -30.86 -18.66 79.17
C ASP A 629 -31.00 -17.86 77.87
N LYS A 630 -30.37 -16.70 77.84
CA LYS A 630 -30.38 -15.77 76.71
C LYS A 630 -29.17 -15.99 75.81
N PHE A 631 -28.22 -16.86 76.18
CA PHE A 631 -27.05 -17.17 75.38
C PHE A 631 -26.90 -18.67 75.20
N GLY A 632 -26.86 -19.14 73.96
CA GLY A 632 -26.64 -20.54 73.62
C GLY A 632 -25.44 -20.68 72.69
N TRP A 633 -24.74 -21.81 72.78
CA TRP A 633 -23.74 -22.21 71.79
C TRP A 633 -23.81 -23.71 71.54
N ASP A 634 -23.51 -24.11 70.32
CA ASP A 634 -23.42 -25.50 69.92
C ASP A 634 -22.30 -25.69 68.89
N VAL A 635 -21.66 -26.87 68.92
CA VAL A 635 -20.70 -27.31 67.92
C VAL A 635 -20.98 -28.78 67.62
N GLY A 636 -21.15 -29.10 66.35
CA GLY A 636 -21.48 -30.43 65.85
C GLY A 636 -20.55 -30.88 64.73
N LEU A 637 -20.23 -32.17 64.74
CA LEU A 637 -19.59 -32.87 63.63
C LEU A 637 -20.65 -33.68 62.90
N TYR A 638 -20.79 -33.46 61.60
CA TYR A 638 -21.83 -34.07 60.80
C TYR A 638 -21.24 -34.92 59.67
N LEU A 639 -21.82 -36.10 59.49
CA LEU A 639 -21.53 -37.02 58.41
C LEU A 639 -22.82 -37.22 57.60
N SER A 640 -22.79 -36.87 56.31
CA SER A 640 -23.93 -37.04 55.41
C SER A 640 -23.62 -38.08 54.35
N ILE A 641 -24.28 -39.26 54.42
CA ILE A 641 -24.14 -40.33 53.43
C ILE A 641 -25.46 -40.46 52.66
N PRO A 642 -25.49 -40.19 51.34
CA PRO A 642 -26.67 -40.41 50.53
C PRO A 642 -26.92 -41.91 50.32
N VAL A 643 -27.94 -42.46 50.97
CA VAL A 643 -28.27 -43.91 50.83
C VAL A 643 -28.96 -44.22 49.50
N SER A 644 -29.78 -43.29 48.98
CA SER A 644 -30.42 -43.41 47.67
C SER A 644 -30.72 -42.03 47.10
N ARG A 645 -30.56 -41.89 45.78
CA ARG A 645 -30.98 -40.71 45.00
C ARG A 645 -31.98 -41.05 43.89
N GLY A 646 -32.70 -42.17 44.02
CA GLY A 646 -33.69 -42.60 43.02
C GLY A 646 -33.09 -42.84 41.61
N GLY A 647 -31.83 -43.27 41.53
CA GLY A 647 -31.12 -43.51 40.25
C GLY A 647 -30.51 -42.27 39.59
N SER A 648 -30.86 -41.05 40.03
CA SER A 648 -30.36 -39.80 39.44
C SER A 648 -28.84 -39.65 39.48
N GLY A 649 -28.18 -40.09 40.54
CA GLY A 649 -26.71 -40.04 40.65
C GLY A 649 -26.00 -40.88 39.60
N VAL A 650 -26.52 -42.09 39.31
CA VAL A 650 -25.98 -42.96 38.27
C VAL A 650 -26.25 -42.39 36.88
N ALA A 651 -27.44 -41.84 36.66
CA ALA A 651 -27.78 -41.15 35.42
C ALA A 651 -26.84 -39.96 35.15
N ALA A 652 -26.58 -39.11 36.15
CA ALA A 652 -25.65 -37.99 36.04
C ALA A 652 -24.21 -38.47 35.76
N MET A 653 -23.73 -39.53 36.42
CA MET A 653 -22.41 -40.09 36.12
C MET A 653 -22.31 -40.59 34.67
N ARG A 654 -23.34 -41.29 34.18
CA ARG A 654 -23.41 -41.78 32.79
C ARG A 654 -23.49 -40.64 31.78
N GLU A 655 -24.24 -39.58 32.09
CA GLU A 655 -24.29 -38.35 31.29
C GLU A 655 -22.88 -37.76 31.13
N SER A 656 -22.14 -37.55 32.21
CA SER A 656 -20.76 -37.04 32.13
C SER A 656 -19.84 -37.98 31.35
N ALA A 657 -20.01 -39.31 31.46
CA ALA A 657 -19.26 -40.24 30.63
C ALA A 657 -19.52 -40.04 29.12
N ARG A 658 -20.77 -39.77 28.72
CA ARG A 658 -21.10 -39.43 27.33
C ARG A 658 -20.57 -38.07 26.91
N LEU A 659 -20.49 -37.10 27.82
CA LEU A 659 -19.88 -35.80 27.55
C LEU A 659 -18.36 -35.90 27.34
N VAL A 660 -17.67 -36.80 28.06
CA VAL A 660 -16.24 -37.11 27.78
C VAL A 660 -16.07 -37.73 26.39
N GLU A 661 -16.88 -38.74 26.03
CA GLU A 661 -16.87 -39.33 24.69
C GLU A 661 -17.15 -38.29 23.59
N ARG A 662 -18.06 -37.35 23.86
CA ARG A 662 -18.31 -36.21 22.96
C ARG A 662 -17.07 -35.32 22.81
N LEU A 663 -16.38 -35.00 23.90
CA LEU A 663 -15.19 -34.14 23.86
C LEU A 663 -14.01 -34.82 23.17
N GLU A 664 -13.90 -36.13 23.24
CA GLU A 664 -12.96 -36.92 22.44
C GLU A 664 -13.25 -36.79 20.94
N ALA A 665 -14.51 -36.95 20.52
CA ALA A 665 -14.89 -36.71 19.12
C ALA A 665 -14.72 -35.24 18.68
N VAL A 666 -14.77 -34.28 19.61
CA VAL A 666 -14.43 -32.86 19.31
C VAL A 666 -12.92 -32.70 19.12
N LEU A 667 -12.08 -33.38 19.90
CA LEU A 667 -10.63 -33.36 19.72
C LEU A 667 -10.22 -33.97 18.37
N ASP A 668 -10.82 -35.11 17.99
CA ASP A 668 -10.59 -35.72 16.67
C ASP A 668 -11.00 -34.77 15.53
N ARG A 669 -12.10 -34.02 15.72
CA ARG A 669 -12.54 -33.00 14.76
C ARG A 669 -11.54 -31.85 14.68
N VAL A 670 -11.02 -31.36 15.80
CA VAL A 670 -9.99 -30.30 15.83
C VAL A 670 -8.74 -30.78 15.10
N ALA A 671 -8.28 -32.01 15.34
CA ALA A 671 -7.15 -32.60 14.63
C ALA A 671 -7.41 -32.68 13.11
N GLN A 672 -8.62 -33.09 12.70
CA GLN A 672 -9.01 -33.09 11.29
C GLN A 672 -9.06 -31.68 10.68
N GLN A 673 -9.52 -30.69 11.44
CA GLN A 673 -9.56 -29.29 11.00
C GLN A 673 -8.15 -28.74 10.79
N ILE A 674 -7.22 -29.01 11.70
CA ILE A 674 -5.81 -28.63 11.57
C ILE A 674 -5.17 -29.31 10.35
N ASP A 675 -5.36 -30.62 10.18
CA ASP A 675 -4.85 -31.34 8.99
C ASP A 675 -5.39 -30.74 7.69
N THR A 676 -6.69 -30.50 7.62
CA THR A 676 -7.33 -29.93 6.44
C THR A 676 -6.88 -28.48 6.19
N GLY A 677 -6.82 -27.65 7.23
CA GLY A 677 -6.43 -26.24 7.18
C GLY A 677 -4.99 -26.08 6.72
N VAL A 678 -4.04 -26.72 7.41
CA VAL A 678 -2.61 -26.69 7.05
C VAL A 678 -2.38 -27.15 5.61
N ARG A 679 -3.00 -28.26 5.20
CA ARG A 679 -2.83 -28.77 3.82
C ARG A 679 -3.42 -27.81 2.78
N THR A 680 -4.58 -27.23 3.06
CA THR A 680 -5.25 -26.28 2.16
C THR A 680 -4.43 -25.01 2.00
N GLU A 681 -3.96 -24.43 3.10
CA GLU A 681 -3.16 -23.21 3.05
C GLU A 681 -1.78 -23.43 2.42
N LEU A 682 -1.16 -24.60 2.62
CA LEU A 682 0.07 -24.94 1.90
C LEU A 682 -0.17 -25.06 0.39
N TYR A 683 -1.29 -25.65 -0.05
CA TYR A 683 -1.65 -25.69 -1.47
C TYR A 683 -1.84 -24.28 -2.04
N SER A 684 -2.52 -23.40 -1.30
CA SER A 684 -2.67 -21.99 -1.66
C SER A 684 -1.30 -21.30 -1.77
N ALA A 685 -0.39 -21.53 -0.82
CA ALA A 685 0.96 -20.95 -0.82
C ALA A 685 1.80 -21.46 -2.00
N GLY A 686 1.78 -22.76 -2.30
CA GLY A 686 2.48 -23.33 -3.46
C GLY A 686 1.95 -22.79 -4.79
N ALA A 687 0.62 -22.64 -4.91
CA ALA A 687 0.00 -22.03 -6.08
C ALA A 687 0.37 -20.53 -6.23
N ALA A 688 0.38 -19.78 -5.13
CA ALA A 688 0.78 -18.38 -5.12
C ALA A 688 2.26 -18.20 -5.51
N LEU A 689 3.16 -19.07 -5.02
CA LEU A 689 4.57 -19.07 -5.40
C LEU A 689 4.77 -19.31 -6.91
N MET A 690 4.05 -20.27 -7.48
CA MET A 690 4.06 -20.51 -8.93
C MET A 690 3.49 -19.31 -9.69
N ALA A 691 2.41 -18.70 -9.19
CA ALA A 691 1.78 -17.53 -9.79
C ALA A 691 2.77 -16.35 -9.89
N VAL A 692 3.60 -16.09 -8.86
CA VAL A 692 4.64 -15.04 -8.90
C VAL A 692 5.52 -15.16 -10.14
N THR A 693 5.98 -16.37 -10.45
CA THR A 693 6.87 -16.58 -11.62
C THR A 693 6.11 -16.41 -12.93
N LEU A 694 4.90 -16.97 -13.03
CA LEU A 694 4.10 -16.93 -14.26
C LEU A 694 3.60 -15.53 -14.60
N THR A 695 3.12 -14.76 -13.61
CA THR A 695 2.65 -13.39 -13.81
C THR A 695 3.80 -12.44 -14.12
N ARG A 696 4.99 -12.66 -13.54
CA ARG A 696 6.20 -11.91 -13.89
C ARG A 696 6.59 -12.11 -15.36
N ASN A 697 6.64 -13.35 -15.84
CA ASN A 697 6.92 -13.64 -17.24
C ASN A 697 5.88 -13.01 -18.18
N ALA A 698 4.60 -13.03 -17.78
CA ALA A 698 3.52 -12.37 -18.54
C ALA A 698 3.69 -10.84 -18.57
N ALA A 699 4.08 -10.22 -17.45
CA ALA A 699 4.34 -8.78 -17.37
C ALA A 699 5.54 -8.37 -18.25
N GLU A 700 6.62 -9.16 -18.26
CA GLU A 700 7.77 -8.94 -19.14
C GLU A 700 7.38 -9.04 -20.62
N ALA A 701 6.66 -10.09 -21.01
CA ALA A 701 6.18 -10.26 -22.37
C ALA A 701 5.24 -9.12 -22.80
N ALA A 702 4.32 -8.70 -21.92
CA ALA A 702 3.41 -7.59 -22.19
C ALA A 702 4.15 -6.24 -22.34
N ARG A 703 5.21 -6.02 -21.56
CA ARG A 703 6.06 -4.84 -21.65
C ARG A 703 6.83 -4.79 -22.97
N ASN A 704 7.48 -5.90 -23.34
CA ASN A 704 8.20 -6.00 -24.62
C ASN A 704 7.25 -5.78 -25.82
N ASN A 705 6.01 -6.30 -25.73
CA ASN A 705 4.99 -6.04 -26.74
C ASN A 705 4.57 -4.55 -26.78
N LEU A 706 4.37 -3.92 -25.62
CA LEU A 706 4.04 -2.49 -25.54
C LEU A 706 5.14 -1.61 -26.15
N GLU A 707 6.41 -1.93 -25.89
CA GLU A 707 7.55 -1.21 -26.46
C GLU A 707 7.56 -1.32 -28.00
N LEU A 708 7.39 -2.53 -28.53
CA LEU A 708 7.32 -2.76 -29.97
C LEU A 708 6.12 -2.03 -30.62
N VAL A 709 4.94 -2.13 -30.02
CA VAL A 709 3.72 -1.46 -30.53
C VAL A 709 3.87 0.06 -30.45
N THR A 710 4.53 0.58 -29.42
CA THR A 710 4.84 2.01 -29.29
C THR A 710 5.71 2.48 -30.46
N ASP A 711 6.77 1.75 -30.79
CA ASP A 711 7.65 2.06 -31.93
C ASP A 711 6.90 1.99 -33.28
N LEU A 712 6.10 0.94 -33.49
CA LEU A 712 5.27 0.82 -34.69
C LEU A 712 4.24 1.97 -34.79
N TYR A 713 3.66 2.39 -33.67
CA TYR A 713 2.71 3.49 -33.62
C TYR A 713 3.41 4.81 -33.94
N ARG A 714 4.60 5.07 -33.37
CA ARG A 714 5.43 6.25 -33.72
C ARG A 714 5.69 6.34 -35.22
N ARG A 715 5.92 5.20 -35.87
CA ARG A 715 6.15 5.08 -37.32
C ARG A 715 4.86 5.04 -38.16
N GLY A 716 3.69 5.20 -37.55
CA GLY A 716 2.39 5.16 -38.22
C GLY A 716 1.99 3.79 -38.80
N LYS A 717 2.63 2.70 -38.37
CA LYS A 717 2.39 1.32 -38.87
C LYS A 717 1.24 0.61 -38.17
N VAL A 718 0.83 1.07 -36.99
CA VAL A 718 -0.32 0.56 -36.24
C VAL A 718 -1.22 1.71 -35.81
N ASP A 719 -2.48 1.40 -35.51
CA ASP A 719 -3.46 2.37 -35.04
C ASP A 719 -3.38 2.60 -33.53
N ILE A 720 -4.09 3.63 -33.08
CA ILE A 720 -4.26 3.95 -31.64
C ILE A 720 -4.88 2.79 -30.86
N ILE A 721 -5.76 2.00 -31.48
CA ILE A 721 -6.48 0.91 -30.81
C ILE A 721 -5.48 -0.13 -30.32
N THR A 722 -4.58 -0.54 -31.21
CA THR A 722 -3.52 -1.51 -30.92
C THR A 722 -2.62 -1.02 -29.79
N LEU A 723 -2.28 0.28 -29.76
CA LEU A 723 -1.46 0.85 -28.69
C LEU A 723 -2.19 0.90 -27.34
N VAL A 724 -3.46 1.33 -27.32
CA VAL A 724 -4.29 1.34 -26.11
C VAL A 724 -4.48 -0.09 -25.57
N ASP A 725 -4.71 -1.06 -26.44
CA ASP A 725 -4.86 -2.47 -26.06
C ASP A 725 -3.55 -3.02 -25.48
N ALA A 726 -2.41 -2.73 -26.11
CA ALA A 726 -1.09 -3.13 -25.60
C ALA A 726 -0.78 -2.48 -24.25
N GLN A 727 -1.12 -1.20 -24.06
CA GLN A 727 -0.96 -0.49 -22.79
C GLN A 727 -1.83 -1.12 -21.71
N THR A 728 -3.10 -1.40 -22.01
CA THR A 728 -4.04 -2.04 -21.09
C THR A 728 -3.53 -3.42 -20.67
N GLN A 729 -3.07 -4.23 -21.64
CA GLN A 729 -2.49 -5.54 -21.35
C GLN A 729 -1.25 -5.45 -20.47
N SER A 730 -0.37 -4.47 -20.73
CA SER A 730 0.81 -4.24 -19.89
C SER A 730 0.43 -3.80 -18.47
N LEU A 731 -0.56 -2.90 -18.32
CA LEU A 731 -1.06 -2.47 -17.02
C LEU A 731 -1.61 -3.65 -16.21
N VAL A 732 -2.53 -4.42 -16.80
CA VAL A 732 -3.16 -5.57 -16.14
C VAL A 732 -2.10 -6.61 -15.75
N SER A 733 -1.14 -6.88 -16.63
CA SER A 733 -0.07 -7.85 -16.34
C SER A 733 0.87 -7.36 -15.24
N ASN A 734 1.21 -6.07 -15.20
CA ASN A 734 2.02 -5.48 -14.14
C ASN A 734 1.29 -5.49 -12.78
N LEU A 735 -0.02 -5.19 -12.76
CA LEU A 735 -0.84 -5.29 -11.55
C LEU A 735 -0.86 -6.73 -11.02
N ALA A 736 -1.15 -7.70 -11.89
CA ALA A 736 -1.15 -9.12 -11.53
C ALA A 736 0.22 -9.62 -11.03
N ALA A 737 1.32 -9.15 -11.64
CA ALA A 737 2.67 -9.50 -11.17
C ALA A 737 3.00 -8.88 -9.82
N SER A 738 2.55 -7.66 -9.57
CA SER A 738 2.71 -6.99 -8.27
C SER A 738 1.88 -7.67 -7.18
N ASP A 739 0.61 -7.99 -7.46
CA ASP A 739 -0.29 -8.62 -6.52
C ASP A 739 0.17 -10.03 -6.12
N ALA A 740 0.73 -10.80 -7.05
CA ALA A 740 1.18 -12.17 -6.80
C ALA A 740 2.24 -12.28 -5.69
N ALA A 741 3.15 -11.30 -5.58
CA ALA A 741 4.15 -11.29 -4.50
C ALA A 741 3.51 -11.09 -3.12
N TYR A 742 2.52 -10.19 -3.04
CA TYR A 742 1.75 -9.97 -1.81
C TYR A 742 0.78 -11.12 -1.51
N ASP A 743 0.22 -11.79 -2.52
CA ASP A 743 -0.61 -12.98 -2.35
C ASP A 743 0.20 -14.13 -1.75
N TYR A 744 1.45 -14.32 -2.22
CA TYR A 744 2.34 -15.32 -1.63
C TYR A 744 2.70 -14.99 -0.18
N LEU A 745 3.00 -13.72 0.12
CA LEU A 745 3.24 -13.27 1.50
C LEU A 745 2.03 -13.52 2.41
N LEU A 746 0.81 -13.19 1.95
CA LEU A 746 -0.42 -13.50 2.68
C LEU A 746 -0.60 -15.00 2.91
N ALA A 747 -0.38 -15.83 1.87
CA ALA A 747 -0.51 -17.28 1.99
C ALA A 747 0.45 -17.85 3.04
N LEU A 748 1.68 -17.33 3.14
CA LEU A 748 2.61 -17.71 4.19
C LEU A 748 2.11 -17.32 5.60
N LEU A 749 1.43 -16.18 5.75
CA LEU A 749 0.82 -15.79 7.02
C LEU A 749 -0.32 -16.72 7.44
N PHE A 750 -1.17 -17.15 6.50
CA PHE A 750 -2.20 -18.14 6.78
C PHE A 750 -1.62 -19.50 7.14
N VAL A 751 -0.57 -19.96 6.44
CA VAL A 751 0.17 -21.17 6.83
C VAL A 751 0.74 -21.03 8.25
N ASN A 752 1.31 -19.88 8.60
CA ASN A 752 1.80 -19.63 9.96
C ASN A 752 0.69 -19.73 11.01
N ARG A 753 -0.49 -19.17 10.73
CA ARG A 753 -1.64 -19.23 11.64
C ARG A 753 -2.17 -20.64 11.84
N GLU A 754 -2.36 -21.41 10.76
CA GLU A 754 -2.87 -22.79 10.82
C GLU A 754 -1.89 -23.73 11.53
N VAL A 755 -0.59 -23.48 11.40
CA VAL A 755 0.47 -24.23 12.10
C VAL A 755 0.64 -23.76 13.54
N GLY A 756 -0.02 -22.68 13.95
CA GLY A 756 0.06 -22.10 15.29
C GLY A 756 1.41 -21.45 15.60
N HIS A 757 2.20 -21.08 14.58
CA HIS A 757 3.55 -20.55 14.76
C HIS A 757 3.97 -19.57 13.65
N TYR A 758 4.34 -18.34 14.04
CA TYR A 758 4.77 -17.27 13.12
C TYR A 758 6.28 -17.28 12.88
N ARG A 759 6.71 -17.98 11.82
CA ARG A 759 8.13 -18.12 11.46
C ARG A 759 8.84 -16.80 11.13
N ASN A 760 8.09 -15.78 10.69
CA ASN A 760 8.64 -14.46 10.41
C ASN A 760 9.04 -13.68 11.68
N LEU A 761 8.62 -14.14 12.86
CA LEU A 761 8.99 -13.57 14.16
C LEU A 761 10.07 -14.40 14.87
N ASP A 762 10.54 -15.48 14.25
CA ASP A 762 11.50 -16.40 14.85
C ASP A 762 12.88 -15.77 15.06
N THR A 763 13.51 -16.13 16.18
CA THR A 763 14.94 -15.90 16.35
C THR A 763 15.73 -16.80 15.42
N LEU A 764 16.99 -16.44 15.14
CA LEU A 764 17.88 -17.27 14.33
C LEU A 764 18.00 -18.72 14.86
N GLU A 765 17.94 -18.91 16.18
CA GLU A 765 17.97 -20.23 16.81
C GLU A 765 16.71 -21.04 16.50
N ALA A 766 15.52 -20.41 16.54
CA ALA A 766 14.25 -21.06 16.23
C ALA A 766 14.17 -21.45 14.74
N VAL A 767 14.64 -20.58 13.84
CA VAL A 767 14.74 -20.90 12.40
C VAL A 767 15.65 -22.11 12.15
N GLN A 768 16.78 -22.18 12.85
CA GLN A 768 17.71 -23.31 12.75
C GLN A 768 17.11 -24.60 13.32
N ASP A 769 16.39 -24.53 14.44
CA ASP A 769 15.70 -25.68 15.02
C ASP A 769 14.62 -26.22 14.08
N PHE A 770 13.75 -25.34 13.56
CA PHE A 770 12.73 -25.70 12.58
C PHE A 770 13.35 -26.37 11.35
N SER A 771 14.41 -25.76 10.79
CA SER A 771 15.11 -26.30 9.62
C SER A 771 15.74 -27.67 9.90
N ARG A 772 16.31 -27.88 11.10
CA ARG A 772 16.85 -29.17 11.53
C ARG A 772 15.74 -30.22 11.61
N ARG A 773 14.62 -29.93 12.27
CA ARG A 773 13.51 -30.87 12.43
C ARG A 773 12.87 -31.23 11.08
N LEU A 774 12.71 -30.26 10.19
CA LEU A 774 12.25 -30.49 8.82
C LEU A 774 13.22 -31.39 8.05
N ASN A 775 14.52 -31.12 8.11
CA ASN A 775 15.52 -31.95 7.43
C ASN A 775 15.56 -33.38 8.02
N GLU A 776 15.49 -33.53 9.34
CA GLU A 776 15.42 -34.85 10.00
C GLU A 776 14.18 -35.63 9.56
N PHE A 777 13.03 -34.96 9.46
CA PHE A 777 11.78 -35.55 8.98
C PHE A 777 11.89 -36.00 7.52
N VAL A 778 12.42 -35.14 6.65
CA VAL A 778 12.65 -35.46 5.23
C VAL A 778 13.57 -36.68 5.10
N MET A 779 14.68 -36.71 5.84
CA MET A 779 15.62 -37.85 5.83
C MET A 779 15.00 -39.15 6.38
N ALA A 780 14.01 -39.07 7.28
CA ALA A 780 13.28 -40.22 7.81
C ALA A 780 12.21 -40.70 6.81
N ALA A 781 11.54 -39.78 6.11
CA ALA A 781 10.59 -40.09 5.05
C ALA A 781 11.28 -40.80 3.86
N GLU A 782 12.47 -40.34 3.45
CA GLU A 782 13.28 -41.00 2.42
C GLU A 782 13.72 -42.43 2.79
N ARG A 783 13.83 -42.72 4.09
CA ARG A 783 14.16 -44.05 4.62
C ARG A 783 12.94 -44.97 4.81
N GLY A 784 11.71 -44.46 4.59
CA GLY A 784 10.47 -45.21 4.79
C GLY A 784 10.08 -45.43 6.26
N GLU A 785 10.61 -44.61 7.18
CA GLU A 785 10.45 -44.77 8.64
C GLU A 785 9.34 -43.88 9.24
N SER A 786 8.68 -43.03 8.45
CA SER A 786 7.69 -42.05 8.94
C SER A 786 6.27 -42.63 8.97
N SER A 787 5.78 -43.04 10.15
CA SER A 787 4.37 -43.45 10.30
C SER A 787 3.72 -43.11 11.66
N ALA A 788 4.22 -42.15 12.42
CA ALA A 788 3.56 -41.75 13.66
C ALA A 788 3.48 -40.23 13.78
N VAL A 789 2.25 -39.71 13.88
CA VAL A 789 1.97 -38.36 14.37
C VAL A 789 2.42 -38.32 15.83
N PRO A 790 3.33 -37.42 16.23
CA PRO A 790 3.69 -37.28 17.64
C PRO A 790 2.47 -36.86 18.47
N ALA A 791 2.39 -37.35 19.70
CA ALA A 791 1.42 -36.84 20.66
C ALA A 791 1.66 -35.33 20.89
N PRO A 792 0.59 -34.54 21.09
CA PRO A 792 0.67 -33.08 21.04
C PRO A 792 1.60 -32.52 22.10
#